data_AF-A0A9E4BTV4-F1
#
_entry.id   AF-A0A9E4BTV4-F1
#
_cell.length_a   1.000
_cell.length_b   1.000
_cell.length_c   1.000
_cell.angle_alpha   90.00
_cell.angle_beta   90.00
_cell.angle_gamma   90.00
#
_symmetry.space_group_name_H-M   'P 1'
#
loop_
_entity.id
_entity.type
_entity.pdbx_description
1 polymer ?
#
loop_
_entity_poly.entity_id
_entity_poly.type
_entity_poly.pdbx_seq_one_letter_code
_entity_poly.pdbx_strand_id
1 'polypeptide(L)'
;MRRTTAKDIGRVVGIAALAIPGVVLSVLAVWMLRSVPAPALLLAASALLLVCKTAHAQPRTMYRPGDIANARENVKRFGWAADIASGFERSVALAMRQDRAFFDAFIPELTPGTHYGQNCPHCVGRLSLMGSGRFTWRIEDPDRISCIDCGTVYPNEQYPETGVLDCPHMGQRFTFYQTPEEVAVPENRAEHALKWLGDQPTMTSFTGHIRDRKVGWAYGQALMLAKLYALTGEIGYAERAAWILDRFARVFPNYLYHSYDGSVADLPPAEVAANMGKEEAAGGSPGGRFPRGAIRHAYGLHQFDDHSRMHNGFWGAGRMSVHGKGSDAGALIALTVAFDLIRDAAHPDGRPVLDEEMERRILEDLILAGCTDMEHWNSLSNKATAVFALSAAVGMLMEQPERVRHALDGFHRMLEGRYHHDGFYAESPSYGAHNLANMYELTDLLQGYSDPSGYRPDDGERIERLDLFSSGRFHLSLLSQVRMLAPGNRMPVIGDTRYDTGADLLSVDMLAARLGGAYAGLLESVQGGKLSDKGTEYALWYRPYGLKAELAELPLRSEWFPGWHVGVLRGARKAQDTALFLNGNEHQWTVQTGHRQQDVLSLSIYAYGEELASDRGYFSGSRQLLPDGRSGQAWTKSSFSHNLVVVDEEEQATRACGTNLELFGQAPGIEVVQASGVNVYPQCEAYRRTCVMVTAPGGGVYIVDLFRVKGGRIHQYAFHCNGSPIASHSTKPAPQPTEVSEAWGTWLENPHGISPEKSTTFAWQFRNVNLDLTLLNIPDRVVVADAPGWRVSTTEELAKPAIRQILAENRAGDENEVLASRYAAVIAPYRSEGSPVKGAQLLLDDAHSGALAVQVKLKGRTDYIGSTLDQTERRIGPVAAAGEFAFVSVDDRGEVVRGYLLNGTVLTCGDLQISLSEAANTLAVRSVDGRTYHLTEQLEDPEAVLGAYMLAGDAPQTGFEIESATEDAITVRDYPAIPTETVTILNSRWAGTKD
;
A
#
# COMPACT_ATOMS: atom_id res chain seq x y z
N MET A 1 35.20 38.27 -47.57
CA MET A 1 34.98 39.53 -46.82
C MET A 1 33.52 39.58 -46.36
N ARG A 2 33.29 39.77 -45.04
CA ARG A 2 32.10 40.26 -44.29
C ARG A 2 30.70 39.66 -44.65
N ARG A 3 30.07 38.88 -43.74
CA ARG A 3 29.08 39.25 -42.67
C ARG A 3 27.79 39.86 -43.24
N THR A 4 26.54 39.51 -42.92
CA THR A 4 25.84 39.03 -41.69
C THR A 4 24.34 38.80 -42.08
N THR A 5 23.64 37.72 -41.67
CA THR A 5 22.64 37.53 -40.56
C THR A 5 21.19 37.22 -41.00
N ALA A 6 20.47 36.60 -40.05
CA ALA A 6 19.28 35.74 -40.10
C ALA A 6 17.88 36.43 -40.09
N LYS A 7 16.86 35.54 -40.21
CA LYS A 7 15.39 35.64 -40.06
C LYS A 7 14.61 35.72 -41.38
N ASP A 8 13.60 34.91 -41.69
CA ASP A 8 12.64 34.17 -40.85
C ASP A 8 11.85 33.11 -41.66
N ILE A 9 11.19 32.19 -40.94
CA ILE A 9 10.04 31.33 -41.29
C ILE A 9 10.31 29.99 -42.02
N GLY A 10 9.69 28.92 -41.48
CA GLY A 10 9.87 27.54 -41.90
C GLY A 10 8.60 26.81 -42.39
N ARG A 11 8.70 25.47 -42.32
CA ARG A 11 7.73 24.38 -42.60
C ARG A 11 7.47 24.04 -44.08
N VAL A 12 7.94 22.85 -44.50
CA VAL A 12 7.11 21.68 -44.85
C VAL A 12 7.91 20.39 -44.55
N VAL A 13 7.34 19.51 -43.71
CA VAL A 13 7.31 18.01 -43.66
C VAL A 13 8.26 17.27 -44.62
N GLY A 14 9.03 16.21 -44.31
CA GLY A 14 9.02 15.20 -43.25
C GLY A 14 9.38 13.81 -43.86
N ILE A 15 10.24 13.05 -43.17
CA ILE A 15 10.31 11.56 -43.11
C ILE A 15 11.02 10.76 -44.25
N ALA A 16 12.08 10.01 -43.84
CA ALA A 16 12.40 8.58 -44.12
C ALA A 16 13.95 8.37 -43.99
N ALA A 17 14.49 7.95 -42.84
CA ALA A 17 14.62 6.59 -42.30
C ALA A 17 15.77 5.73 -42.88
N LEU A 18 16.65 5.31 -41.95
CA LEU A 18 17.41 4.04 -41.86
C LEU A 18 18.75 3.82 -42.61
N ALA A 19 19.80 3.57 -41.79
CA ALA A 19 20.85 2.51 -41.80
C ALA A 19 21.54 2.14 -43.15
N ILE A 20 22.84 1.79 -43.27
CA ILE A 20 23.76 0.87 -42.55
C ILE A 20 25.25 1.25 -42.95
N PRO A 21 26.33 0.48 -42.65
CA PRO A 21 27.36 0.72 -41.63
C PRO A 21 28.78 0.98 -42.21
N GLY A 22 29.77 1.05 -41.30
CA GLY A 22 31.18 1.32 -41.58
C GLY A 22 31.84 0.43 -42.63
N VAL A 23 32.30 1.05 -43.72
CA VAL A 23 33.40 0.59 -44.58
C VAL A 23 34.31 1.74 -45.04
N VAL A 24 34.02 3.01 -44.73
CA VAL A 24 34.77 4.14 -45.31
C VAL A 24 35.97 4.61 -44.46
N LEU A 25 36.16 4.11 -43.24
CA LEU A 25 37.29 4.51 -42.38
C LEU A 25 38.55 3.62 -42.48
N SER A 26 38.52 2.52 -43.24
CA SER A 26 39.64 1.57 -43.33
C SER A 26 40.64 1.87 -44.46
N VAL A 27 40.35 2.79 -45.39
CA VAL A 27 41.27 3.11 -46.51
C VAL A 27 42.12 4.36 -46.23
N LEU A 28 41.69 5.27 -45.36
CA LEU A 28 42.49 6.44 -44.94
C LEU A 28 43.51 6.14 -43.83
N ALA A 29 43.24 5.13 -42.99
CA ALA A 29 44.14 4.75 -41.89
C ALA A 29 45.46 4.11 -42.37
N VAL A 30 45.43 3.33 -43.46
CA VAL A 30 46.61 2.62 -43.99
C VAL A 30 47.62 3.57 -44.64
N TRP A 31 47.18 4.74 -45.12
CA TRP A 31 48.07 5.72 -45.75
C TRP A 31 48.77 6.65 -44.74
N MET A 32 48.14 6.94 -43.60
CA MET A 32 48.74 7.76 -42.52
C MET A 32 49.74 6.99 -41.64
N LEU A 33 49.67 5.65 -41.61
CA LEU A 33 50.55 4.81 -40.77
C LEU A 33 51.98 4.61 -41.33
N ARG A 34 52.28 5.09 -42.55
CA ARG A 34 53.63 4.94 -43.15
C ARG A 34 54.60 6.09 -42.86
N SER A 35 54.19 7.12 -42.13
CA SER A 35 55.01 8.33 -41.90
C SER A 35 55.19 8.71 -40.43
N VAL A 36 54.83 7.83 -39.49
CA VAL A 36 55.00 8.08 -38.06
C VAL A 36 56.28 7.38 -37.58
N PRO A 37 57.31 8.10 -37.10
CA PRO A 37 58.52 7.48 -36.59
C PRO A 37 58.21 6.60 -35.38
N ALA A 38 58.82 5.42 -35.30
CA ALA A 38 58.62 4.43 -34.23
C ALA A 38 58.53 4.97 -32.79
N PRO A 39 59.31 5.98 -32.35
CA PRO A 39 59.13 6.57 -31.02
C PRO A 39 57.78 7.27 -30.79
N ALA A 40 57.13 7.81 -31.83
CA ALA A 40 55.82 8.45 -31.72
C ALA A 40 54.66 7.43 -31.64
N LEU A 41 54.81 6.25 -32.24
CA LEU A 41 53.89 5.12 -32.05
C LEU A 41 54.04 4.49 -30.66
N LEU A 42 55.27 4.42 -30.13
CA LEU A 42 55.52 4.02 -28.75
C LEU A 42 54.99 5.05 -27.74
N LEU A 43 55.10 6.35 -28.01
CA LEU A 43 54.50 7.41 -27.19
C LEU A 43 52.97 7.41 -27.27
N ALA A 44 52.38 7.16 -28.44
CA ALA A 44 50.92 7.06 -28.60
C ALA A 44 50.36 5.77 -28.00
N ALA A 45 51.07 4.64 -28.09
CA ALA A 45 50.71 3.40 -27.42
C ALA A 45 50.93 3.48 -25.91
N SER A 46 51.98 4.18 -25.44
CA SER A 46 52.20 4.45 -24.02
C SER A 46 51.20 5.46 -23.48
N ALA A 47 50.78 6.44 -24.28
CA ALA A 47 49.71 7.39 -23.94
C ALA A 47 48.34 6.71 -23.98
N LEU A 48 48.07 5.79 -24.91
CA LEU A 48 46.87 4.95 -24.87
C LEU A 48 46.92 3.96 -23.70
N LEU A 49 48.07 3.42 -23.32
CA LEU A 49 48.23 2.57 -22.14
C LEU A 49 48.20 3.37 -20.82
N LEU A 50 48.58 4.65 -20.83
CA LEU A 50 48.38 5.59 -19.72
C LEU A 50 46.93 6.10 -19.64
N VAL A 51 46.24 6.24 -20.77
CA VAL A 51 44.82 6.66 -20.83
C VAL A 51 43.87 5.47 -20.63
N CYS A 52 44.30 4.23 -20.92
CA CYS A 52 43.57 2.99 -20.60
C CYS A 52 43.83 2.48 -19.18
N LYS A 53 44.82 3.02 -18.46
CA LYS A 53 44.97 2.80 -17.01
C LYS A 53 44.20 3.88 -16.26
N THR A 54 42.95 3.55 -15.95
CA THR A 54 41.95 4.18 -15.04
C THR A 54 40.63 4.50 -15.74
N ALA A 55 40.08 3.57 -16.51
CA ALA A 55 38.62 3.50 -16.57
C ALA A 55 38.18 2.87 -15.24
N HIS A 56 38.01 3.68 -14.19
CA HIS A 56 37.36 3.24 -12.96
C HIS A 56 35.99 2.66 -13.34
N ALA A 57 35.70 1.43 -12.92
CA ALA A 57 34.43 0.78 -13.11
C ALA A 57 33.37 1.50 -12.26
N GLN A 58 32.77 2.54 -12.85
CA GLN A 58 31.69 3.32 -12.25
C GLN A 58 30.67 2.45 -11.51
N PRO A 59 30.19 2.84 -10.31
CA PRO A 59 29.18 2.07 -9.56
C PRO A 59 27.96 1.76 -10.43
N ARG A 60 27.43 0.54 -10.31
CA ARG A 60 26.40 0.03 -11.22
C ARG A 60 25.10 -0.36 -10.53
N THR A 61 25.10 -0.44 -9.21
CA THR A 61 23.93 -0.84 -8.42
C THR A 61 23.04 0.38 -8.10
N MET A 62 22.78 0.64 -6.82
CA MET A 62 21.73 1.56 -6.33
C MET A 62 22.05 3.04 -6.56
N TYR A 63 23.33 3.41 -6.47
CA TYR A 63 23.78 4.81 -6.59
C TYR A 63 24.73 4.93 -7.78
N ARG A 64 24.17 5.26 -8.94
CA ARG A 64 24.95 5.37 -10.18
C ARG A 64 25.67 6.73 -10.23
N PRO A 65 26.63 6.92 -11.14
CA PRO A 65 27.38 8.18 -11.22
C PRO A 65 26.51 9.44 -11.33
N GLY A 66 25.37 9.34 -12.03
CA GLY A 66 24.39 10.43 -12.13
C GLY A 66 23.73 10.76 -10.78
N ASP A 67 23.35 9.75 -10.00
CA ASP A 67 22.74 9.91 -8.68
C ASP A 67 23.74 10.47 -7.68
N ILE A 68 25.00 9.99 -7.72
CA ILE A 68 26.08 10.52 -6.87
C ILE A 68 26.37 11.98 -7.21
N ALA A 69 26.40 12.34 -8.49
CA ALA A 69 26.57 13.73 -8.92
C ALA A 69 25.39 14.61 -8.47
N ASN A 70 24.16 14.11 -8.59
CA ASN A 70 22.96 14.79 -8.09
C ASN A 70 23.03 15.00 -6.57
N ALA A 71 23.39 13.97 -5.81
CA ALA A 71 23.53 14.05 -4.35
C ALA A 71 24.58 15.07 -3.91
N ARG A 72 25.74 15.10 -4.58
CA ARG A 72 26.78 16.12 -4.34
C ARG A 72 26.27 17.53 -4.63
N GLU A 73 25.46 17.73 -5.67
CA GLU A 73 24.84 19.03 -5.94
C GLU A 73 23.77 19.38 -4.91
N ASN A 74 22.96 18.42 -4.46
CA ASN A 74 21.99 18.63 -3.40
C ASN A 74 22.68 19.08 -2.09
N VAL A 75 23.75 18.40 -1.66
CA VAL A 75 24.54 18.77 -0.46
C VAL A 75 25.09 20.20 -0.56
N LYS A 76 25.56 20.63 -1.74
CA LYS A 76 26.08 21.98 -1.94
C LYS A 76 24.99 23.05 -1.88
N ARG A 77 23.77 22.72 -2.32
CA ARG A 77 22.70 23.71 -2.57
C ARG A 77 21.72 23.85 -1.42
N PHE A 78 21.49 22.79 -0.66
CA PHE A 78 20.39 22.73 0.29
C PHE A 78 20.85 22.35 1.69
N GLY A 79 20.37 23.12 2.69
CA GLY A 79 20.67 22.87 4.11
C GLY A 79 20.22 21.48 4.56
N TRP A 80 19.02 21.04 4.18
CA TRP A 80 18.50 19.72 4.53
C TRP A 80 19.38 18.57 4.01
N ALA A 81 19.98 18.72 2.83
CA ALA A 81 20.86 17.71 2.24
C ALA A 81 22.22 17.65 2.96
N ALA A 82 22.77 18.83 3.30
CA ALA A 82 23.98 18.93 4.12
C ALA A 82 23.77 18.37 5.54
N ASP A 83 22.59 18.55 6.13
CA ASP A 83 22.24 18.01 7.44
C ASP A 83 22.15 16.47 7.43
N ILE A 84 21.62 15.89 6.35
CA ILE A 84 21.61 14.42 6.15
C ILE A 84 23.04 13.90 6.03
N ALA A 85 23.88 14.51 5.18
CA ALA A 85 25.28 14.11 5.04
C ALA A 85 26.04 14.23 6.37
N SER A 86 25.85 15.32 7.11
CA SER A 86 26.40 15.50 8.46
C SER A 86 25.85 14.47 9.45
N GLY A 87 24.61 14.02 9.27
CA GLY A 87 24.02 12.92 10.01
C GLY A 87 24.73 11.59 9.76
N PHE A 88 25.08 11.30 8.51
CA PHE A 88 25.91 10.14 8.17
C PHE A 88 27.29 10.25 8.85
N GLU A 89 27.95 11.41 8.77
CA GLU A 89 29.26 11.62 9.43
C GLU A 89 29.19 11.36 10.93
N ARG A 90 28.15 11.88 11.62
CA ARG A 90 27.92 11.60 13.05
C ARG A 90 27.69 10.12 13.32
N SER A 91 26.92 9.44 12.47
CA SER A 91 26.63 8.01 12.59
C SER A 91 27.89 7.14 12.51
N VAL A 92 28.85 7.52 11.65
CA VAL A 92 30.10 6.76 11.45
C VAL A 92 31.28 7.24 12.30
N ALA A 93 31.11 8.30 13.08
CA ALA A 93 32.20 8.94 13.82
C ALA A 93 32.95 7.96 14.73
N LEU A 94 32.26 6.99 15.33
CA LEU A 94 32.93 5.95 16.11
C LEU A 94 33.74 5.03 15.21
N ALA A 95 33.13 4.48 14.15
CA ALA A 95 33.79 3.57 13.21
C ALA A 95 35.07 4.19 12.63
N MET A 96 35.05 5.48 12.33
CA MET A 96 36.22 6.22 11.82
C MET A 96 37.39 6.30 12.81
N ARG A 97 37.12 6.25 14.12
CA ARG A 97 38.15 6.23 15.17
C ARG A 97 38.74 4.84 15.42
N GLN A 98 38.15 3.79 14.85
CA GLN A 98 38.59 2.41 15.06
C GLN A 98 39.59 1.97 13.99
N ASP A 99 40.36 0.93 14.33
CA ASP A 99 41.24 0.22 13.41
C ASP A 99 40.60 -1.11 12.95
N ARG A 100 41.31 -1.86 12.11
CA ARG A 100 40.84 -3.17 11.62
C ARG A 100 40.66 -4.18 12.75
N ALA A 101 41.53 -4.17 13.76
CA ALA A 101 41.49 -5.13 14.86
C ALA A 101 40.20 -4.99 15.69
N PHE A 102 39.70 -3.76 15.84
CA PHE A 102 38.38 -3.54 16.43
C PHE A 102 37.28 -4.28 15.67
N PHE A 103 37.17 -4.11 14.34
CA PHE A 103 36.10 -4.75 13.57
C PHE A 103 36.21 -6.27 13.58
N ASP A 104 37.44 -6.79 13.52
CA ASP A 104 37.72 -8.22 13.64
C ASP A 104 37.24 -8.81 14.97
N ALA A 105 37.44 -8.10 16.07
CA ALA A 105 36.94 -8.52 17.39
C ALA A 105 35.44 -8.26 17.59
N PHE A 106 34.92 -7.19 17.01
CA PHE A 106 33.57 -6.70 17.24
C PHE A 106 32.51 -7.56 16.52
N ILE A 107 32.74 -7.88 15.25
CA ILE A 107 31.83 -8.72 14.46
C ILE A 107 32.09 -10.18 14.87
N PRO A 108 31.11 -10.88 15.46
CA PRO A 108 31.35 -12.12 16.17
C PRO A 108 31.66 -13.29 15.24
N GLU A 109 32.44 -14.27 15.70
CA GLU A 109 32.60 -15.55 14.99
C GLU A 109 31.38 -16.46 15.14
N LEU A 110 30.74 -16.41 16.31
CA LEU A 110 29.53 -17.17 16.62
C LEU A 110 28.31 -16.54 15.94
N THR A 111 27.40 -17.38 15.45
CA THR A 111 26.13 -16.93 14.84
C THR A 111 25.40 -15.94 15.76
N PRO A 112 24.85 -14.83 15.22
CA PRO A 112 24.00 -13.93 16.00
C PRO A 112 22.76 -14.65 16.55
N GLY A 113 22.15 -14.07 17.59
CA GLY A 113 20.86 -14.52 18.08
C GLY A 113 19.73 -13.68 17.49
N THR A 114 18.68 -13.45 18.26
CA THR A 114 17.51 -12.68 17.83
C THR A 114 17.10 -11.67 18.90
N HIS A 115 16.62 -10.51 18.47
CA HIS A 115 15.96 -9.55 19.36
C HIS A 115 14.46 -9.82 19.53
N TYR A 116 13.87 -10.71 18.73
CA TYR A 116 12.46 -11.09 18.83
C TYR A 116 12.22 -12.09 19.95
N GLY A 117 11.02 -12.02 20.54
CA GLY A 117 10.57 -12.97 21.57
C GLY A 117 11.36 -12.94 22.88
N GLN A 118 12.31 -12.04 23.04
CA GLN A 118 13.15 -11.96 24.22
C GLN A 118 12.34 -11.52 25.44
N ASN A 119 12.77 -11.95 26.62
CA ASN A 119 12.08 -11.67 27.89
C ASN A 119 13.06 -11.10 28.90
N CYS A 120 12.63 -10.10 29.66
CA CYS A 120 13.37 -9.62 30.83
C CYS A 120 12.87 -10.40 32.06
N PRO A 121 13.63 -11.35 32.62
CA PRO A 121 13.19 -12.17 33.75
C PRO A 121 12.91 -11.34 35.02
N HIS A 122 13.53 -10.17 35.17
CA HIS A 122 13.25 -9.27 36.30
C HIS A 122 11.85 -8.64 36.28
N CYS A 123 11.23 -8.49 35.10
CA CYS A 123 9.99 -7.73 34.98
C CYS A 123 8.85 -8.41 34.22
N VAL A 124 9.11 -9.52 33.53
CA VAL A 124 8.07 -10.31 32.85
C VAL A 124 6.99 -10.74 33.85
N GLY A 125 5.72 -10.54 33.49
CA GLY A 125 4.57 -10.80 34.36
C GLY A 125 4.30 -9.72 35.41
N ARG A 126 5.09 -8.65 35.46
CA ARG A 126 4.93 -7.51 36.40
C ARG A 126 4.91 -6.15 35.71
N LEU A 127 5.95 -5.81 34.95
CA LEU A 127 6.06 -4.54 34.20
C LEU A 127 6.01 -4.73 32.68
N SER A 128 6.19 -5.96 32.20
CA SER A 128 6.14 -6.28 30.78
C SER A 128 5.33 -7.57 30.56
N LEU A 129 4.67 -7.66 29.41
CA LEU A 129 4.03 -8.89 28.96
C LEU A 129 5.08 -9.92 28.53
N MET A 130 4.74 -11.20 28.63
CA MET A 130 5.61 -12.27 28.17
C MET A 130 5.83 -12.20 26.66
N GLY A 131 7.09 -12.31 26.23
CA GLY A 131 7.55 -12.18 24.85
C GLY A 131 7.56 -10.74 24.31
N SER A 132 7.32 -9.74 25.16
CA SER A 132 7.39 -8.32 24.78
C SER A 132 8.77 -7.69 24.97
N GLY A 133 9.73 -8.40 25.59
CA GLY A 133 10.95 -7.85 26.19
C GLY A 133 11.64 -6.80 25.33
N ARG A 134 11.45 -5.54 25.72
CA ARG A 134 11.98 -4.38 25.02
C ARG A 134 13.35 -4.04 25.58
N PHE A 135 14.38 -4.23 24.76
CA PHE A 135 15.76 -3.93 25.15
C PHE A 135 16.35 -2.82 24.30
N THR A 136 17.09 -1.92 24.95
CA THR A 136 17.97 -0.95 24.30
C THR A 136 19.41 -1.45 24.30
N TRP A 137 20.15 -1.06 23.28
CA TRP A 137 21.57 -1.36 23.08
C TRP A 137 22.26 -0.09 22.59
N ARG A 138 23.51 0.12 22.98
CA ARG A 138 24.30 1.29 22.59
C ARG A 138 25.70 0.87 22.20
N ILE A 139 26.24 1.48 21.15
CA ILE A 139 27.57 1.12 20.64
C ILE A 139 28.69 1.50 21.62
N GLU A 140 28.46 2.49 22.50
CA GLU A 140 29.41 2.90 23.54
C GLU A 140 29.59 1.84 24.63
N ASP A 141 28.63 0.92 24.78
CA ASP A 141 28.67 -0.21 25.71
C ASP A 141 28.19 -1.49 24.99
N PRO A 142 28.97 -1.96 24.00
CA PRO A 142 28.47 -2.86 22.97
C PRO A 142 28.23 -4.29 23.46
N ASP A 143 28.71 -4.62 24.66
CA ASP A 143 28.60 -5.93 25.30
C ASP A 143 27.42 -6.03 26.27
N ARG A 144 26.53 -5.03 26.28
CA ARG A 144 25.40 -4.96 27.21
C ARG A 144 24.10 -4.53 26.54
N ILE A 145 23.00 -5.06 27.05
CA ILE A 145 21.63 -4.60 26.73
C ILE A 145 20.90 -4.23 28.00
N SER A 146 20.00 -3.25 27.93
CA SER A 146 19.21 -2.79 29.07
C SER A 146 17.73 -2.92 28.79
N CYS A 147 16.96 -3.47 29.73
CA CYS A 147 15.51 -3.51 29.64
C CYS A 147 14.93 -2.10 29.72
N ILE A 148 14.09 -1.73 28.76
CA ILE A 148 13.46 -0.40 28.68
C ILE A 148 12.46 -0.19 29.84
N ASP A 149 11.80 -1.26 30.29
CA ASP A 149 10.72 -1.18 31.28
C ASP A 149 11.24 -1.07 32.73
N CYS A 150 12.38 -1.70 33.04
CA CYS A 150 12.90 -1.76 34.42
C CYS A 150 14.36 -1.34 34.59
N GLY A 151 15.08 -1.07 33.51
CA GLY A 151 16.48 -0.64 33.56
C GLY A 151 17.51 -1.75 33.87
N THR A 152 17.09 -2.99 34.12
CA THR A 152 18.02 -4.11 34.36
C THR A 152 18.93 -4.32 33.15
N VAL A 153 20.23 -4.45 33.41
CA VAL A 153 21.29 -4.64 32.42
C VAL A 153 21.68 -6.11 32.34
N TYR A 154 21.86 -6.62 31.12
CA TYR A 154 22.31 -7.99 30.82
C TYR A 154 23.60 -7.98 29.98
N PRO A 155 24.51 -8.96 30.14
CA PRO A 155 24.44 -10.11 31.04
C PRO A 155 24.39 -9.71 32.53
N ASN A 156 23.68 -10.50 33.35
CA ASN A 156 23.39 -10.19 34.74
C ASN A 156 23.66 -11.40 35.64
N GLU A 157 24.39 -11.21 36.74
CA GLU A 157 24.74 -12.31 37.67
C GLU A 157 23.52 -12.93 38.36
N GLN A 158 22.43 -12.17 38.55
CA GLN A 158 21.19 -12.69 39.13
C GLN A 158 20.36 -13.49 38.12
N TYR A 159 20.61 -13.28 36.83
CA TYR A 159 19.91 -13.94 35.73
C TYR A 159 20.92 -14.54 34.73
N PRO A 160 21.77 -15.49 35.17
CA PRO A 160 22.84 -16.03 34.34
C PRO A 160 22.30 -16.92 33.23
N GLU A 161 22.94 -16.90 32.06
CA GLU A 161 22.67 -17.87 30.99
C GLU A 161 23.35 -19.21 31.31
N THR A 162 22.63 -20.09 32.02
CA THR A 162 23.14 -21.42 32.40
C THR A 162 22.81 -22.51 31.38
N GLY A 163 21.82 -22.28 30.53
CA GLY A 163 21.41 -23.21 29.49
C GLY A 163 22.41 -23.23 28.34
N VAL A 164 22.61 -24.40 27.73
CA VAL A 164 23.52 -24.60 26.60
C VAL A 164 22.76 -25.29 25.46
N LEU A 165 22.93 -24.79 24.24
CA LEU A 165 22.51 -25.41 23.00
C LEU A 165 23.76 -25.75 22.17
N ASP A 166 24.03 -27.05 21.98
CA ASP A 166 25.15 -27.54 21.19
C ASP A 166 24.74 -27.84 19.74
N CYS A 167 25.50 -27.28 18.80
CA CYS A 167 25.46 -27.51 17.36
C CYS A 167 26.78 -28.16 16.92
N PRO A 168 27.00 -29.46 17.20
CA PRO A 168 28.26 -30.14 16.98
C PRO A 168 28.65 -30.33 15.51
N HIS A 169 27.69 -30.37 14.58
CA HIS A 169 28.02 -30.56 13.16
C HIS A 169 28.77 -29.35 12.60
N MET A 170 28.34 -28.16 12.98
CA MET A 170 28.97 -26.89 12.60
C MET A 170 29.87 -26.31 13.70
N GLY A 171 30.08 -27.05 14.80
CA GLY A 171 31.02 -26.69 15.87
C GLY A 171 30.65 -25.46 16.68
N GLN A 172 29.35 -25.12 16.80
CA GLN A 172 28.90 -23.94 17.56
C GLN A 172 28.19 -24.31 18.86
N ARG A 173 28.30 -23.41 19.84
CA ARG A 173 27.66 -23.54 21.16
C ARG A 173 27.05 -22.22 21.57
N PHE A 174 25.76 -22.24 21.91
CA PHE A 174 25.01 -21.06 22.34
C PHE A 174 24.57 -21.19 23.79
N THR A 175 24.47 -20.05 24.49
CA THR A 175 23.97 -19.98 25.85
C THR A 175 22.62 -19.27 25.91
N PHE A 176 21.78 -19.67 26.86
CA PHE A 176 20.47 -19.07 27.08
C PHE A 176 20.07 -19.10 28.56
N TYR A 177 19.17 -18.20 28.94
CA TYR A 177 18.64 -18.11 30.29
C TYR A 177 17.65 -19.23 30.57
N GLN A 178 17.80 -19.87 31.73
CA GLN A 178 16.84 -20.83 32.28
C GLN A 178 16.21 -20.22 33.54
N THR A 179 14.89 -20.32 33.70
CA THR A 179 14.25 -19.92 34.95
C THR A 179 14.72 -20.81 36.11
N PRO A 180 14.68 -20.32 37.37
CA PRO A 180 14.95 -21.16 38.54
C PRO A 180 14.08 -22.43 38.57
N GLU A 181 12.83 -22.33 38.12
CA GLU A 181 11.87 -23.42 38.04
C GLU A 181 12.27 -24.46 36.97
N GLU A 182 12.76 -24.02 35.80
CA GLU A 182 13.32 -24.91 34.79
C GLU A 182 14.49 -25.73 35.32
N VAL A 183 15.36 -25.10 36.11
CA VAL A 183 16.54 -25.76 36.71
C VAL A 183 16.11 -26.74 37.80
N ALA A 184 15.10 -26.39 38.59
CA ALA A 184 14.59 -27.23 39.67
C ALA A 184 13.81 -28.45 39.15
N VAL A 185 13.13 -28.34 38.00
CA VAL A 185 12.27 -29.39 37.42
C VAL A 185 12.68 -29.68 35.97
N PRO A 186 13.82 -30.37 35.76
CA PRO A 186 14.36 -30.56 34.41
C PRO A 186 13.48 -31.43 33.50
N GLU A 187 12.67 -32.32 34.07
CA GLU A 187 11.82 -33.28 33.33
C GLU A 187 10.68 -32.59 32.56
N ASN A 188 10.15 -31.48 33.10
CA ASN A 188 9.05 -30.69 32.51
C ASN A 188 9.44 -29.23 32.24
N ARG A 189 10.74 -28.95 32.06
CA ARG A 189 11.26 -27.58 31.97
C ARG A 189 10.54 -26.68 30.95
N ALA A 190 10.03 -27.23 29.85
CA ALA A 190 9.30 -26.45 28.84
C ALA A 190 8.04 -25.75 29.40
N GLU A 191 7.41 -26.31 30.43
CA GLU A 191 6.23 -25.71 31.09
C GLU A 191 6.59 -24.46 31.90
N HIS A 192 7.82 -24.39 32.38
CA HIS A 192 8.35 -23.33 33.25
C HIS A 192 9.24 -22.31 32.51
N ALA A 193 9.42 -22.50 31.20
CA ALA A 193 10.19 -21.61 30.37
C ALA A 193 9.48 -20.28 30.14
N LEU A 194 10.28 -19.24 29.84
CA LEU A 194 9.74 -18.01 29.28
C LEU A 194 9.16 -18.28 27.89
N LYS A 195 8.02 -17.65 27.57
CA LYS A 195 7.23 -17.98 26.39
C LYS A 195 7.12 -16.80 25.40
N TRP A 196 6.66 -17.11 24.20
CA TRP A 196 6.28 -16.13 23.18
C TRP A 196 5.30 -16.75 22.16
N LEU A 197 4.57 -15.92 21.39
CA LEU A 197 3.54 -16.33 20.41
C LEU A 197 2.45 -17.26 20.97
N GLY A 198 1.93 -16.94 22.15
CA GLY A 198 1.02 -17.79 22.91
C GLY A 198 1.80 -18.50 24.02
N ASP A 199 1.59 -19.81 24.14
CA ASP A 199 2.19 -20.62 25.21
C ASP A 199 3.46 -21.39 24.78
N GLN A 200 4.09 -21.03 23.67
CA GLN A 200 5.31 -21.72 23.21
C GLN A 200 6.56 -21.24 23.96
N PRO A 201 7.41 -22.16 24.47
CA PRO A 201 8.66 -21.80 25.13
C PRO A 201 9.65 -21.22 24.11
N THR A 202 10.38 -20.18 24.50
CA THR A 202 11.36 -19.51 23.64
C THR A 202 12.75 -19.48 24.26
N MET A 203 13.79 -19.57 23.42
CA MET A 203 15.17 -19.45 23.86
C MET A 203 15.54 -17.98 24.13
N THR A 204 15.39 -17.52 25.37
CA THR A 204 15.84 -16.18 25.78
C THR A 204 17.36 -16.16 25.92
N SER A 205 18.05 -15.42 25.04
CA SER A 205 19.51 -15.30 25.00
C SER A 205 19.91 -13.83 24.87
N PHE A 206 20.37 -13.24 25.97
CA PHE A 206 20.93 -11.90 26.03
C PHE A 206 22.24 -11.80 25.26
N THR A 207 23.11 -12.82 25.35
CA THR A 207 24.37 -12.81 24.58
C THR A 207 24.09 -12.95 23.07
N GLY A 208 23.10 -13.77 22.69
CA GLY A 208 22.61 -13.86 21.32
C GLY A 208 22.04 -12.54 20.82
N HIS A 209 21.21 -11.88 21.62
CA HIS A 209 20.66 -10.57 21.31
C HIS A 209 21.77 -9.52 21.15
N ILE A 210 22.80 -9.51 22.00
CA ILE A 210 23.95 -8.60 21.85
C ILE A 210 24.66 -8.83 20.51
N ARG A 211 24.90 -10.09 20.11
CA ARG A 211 25.51 -10.41 18.81
C ARG A 211 24.65 -9.92 17.63
N ASP A 212 23.34 -10.10 17.69
CA ASP A 212 22.37 -9.56 16.72
C ASP A 212 22.53 -8.04 16.58
N ARG A 213 22.61 -7.30 17.70
CA ARG A 213 22.82 -5.84 17.67
C ARG A 213 24.16 -5.44 17.06
N LYS A 214 25.24 -6.16 17.36
CA LYS A 214 26.57 -5.90 16.79
C LYS A 214 26.60 -6.14 15.28
N VAL A 215 26.05 -7.26 14.81
CA VAL A 215 25.92 -7.57 13.37
C VAL A 215 25.08 -6.49 12.68
N GLY A 216 23.92 -6.16 13.26
CA GLY A 216 23.03 -5.08 12.87
C GLY A 216 23.73 -3.73 12.65
N TRP A 217 24.50 -3.32 13.65
CA TRP A 217 25.27 -2.08 13.58
C TRP A 217 26.35 -2.15 12.49
N ALA A 218 27.11 -3.25 12.41
CA ALA A 218 28.25 -3.35 11.52
C ALA A 218 27.88 -3.26 10.03
N TYR A 219 26.89 -4.03 9.54
CA TYR A 219 26.49 -3.91 8.13
C TYR A 219 25.85 -2.53 7.84
N GLY A 220 25.18 -1.93 8.82
CA GLY A 220 24.67 -0.57 8.72
C GLY A 220 25.79 0.46 8.55
N GLN A 221 26.89 0.30 9.29
CA GLN A 221 28.09 1.15 9.16
C GLN A 221 28.77 0.98 7.81
N ALA A 222 28.89 -0.24 7.28
CA ALA A 222 29.50 -0.48 5.96
C ALA A 222 28.82 0.35 4.87
N LEU A 223 27.48 0.35 4.83
CA LEU A 223 26.72 1.14 3.86
C LEU A 223 26.86 2.65 4.09
N MET A 224 26.79 3.12 5.35
CA MET A 224 26.93 4.55 5.66
C MET A 224 28.32 5.10 5.31
N LEU A 225 29.37 4.35 5.63
CA LEU A 225 30.75 4.67 5.26
C LEU A 225 30.89 4.73 3.73
N ALA A 226 30.38 3.73 3.01
CA ALA A 226 30.44 3.72 1.55
C ALA A 226 29.67 4.89 0.91
N LYS A 227 28.51 5.28 1.45
CA LYS A 227 27.76 6.48 1.03
C LYS A 227 28.55 7.76 1.25
N LEU A 228 29.23 7.89 2.40
CA LEU A 228 30.10 9.04 2.67
C LEU A 228 31.29 9.08 1.74
N TYR A 229 31.90 7.94 1.42
CA TYR A 229 32.92 7.86 0.37
C TYR A 229 32.37 8.35 -0.98
N ALA A 230 31.18 7.92 -1.37
CA ALA A 230 30.54 8.39 -2.60
C ALA A 230 30.29 9.91 -2.60
N LEU A 231 29.89 10.49 -1.47
CA LEU A 231 29.66 11.94 -1.37
C LEU A 231 30.96 12.75 -1.34
N THR A 232 31.98 12.29 -0.62
CA THR A 232 33.17 13.10 -0.26
C THR A 232 34.44 12.73 -1.03
N GLY A 233 34.58 11.48 -1.46
CA GLY A 233 35.81 10.90 -1.97
C GLY A 233 36.88 10.62 -0.91
N GLU A 234 36.57 10.76 0.38
CA GLU A 234 37.54 10.54 1.45
C GLU A 234 37.81 9.04 1.66
N ILE A 235 39.05 8.63 1.38
CA ILE A 235 39.49 7.22 1.38
C ILE A 235 39.33 6.54 2.75
N GLY A 236 39.41 7.30 3.85
CA GLY A 236 39.23 6.76 5.19
C GLY A 236 37.88 6.03 5.36
N TYR A 237 36.81 6.54 4.75
CA TYR A 237 35.51 5.87 4.77
C TYR A 237 35.53 4.54 4.01
N ALA A 238 36.13 4.51 2.82
CA ALA A 238 36.26 3.30 2.02
C ALA A 238 37.09 2.21 2.73
N GLU A 239 38.18 2.59 3.41
CA GLU A 239 39.02 1.67 4.18
C GLU A 239 38.22 0.96 5.29
N ARG A 240 37.42 1.71 6.08
CA ARG A 240 36.64 1.10 7.17
C ARG A 240 35.51 0.22 6.63
N ALA A 241 34.87 0.65 5.54
CA ALA A 241 33.86 -0.17 4.87
C ALA A 241 34.45 -1.50 4.37
N ALA A 242 35.64 -1.46 3.76
CA ALA A 242 36.36 -2.64 3.32
C ALA A 242 36.71 -3.60 4.48
N TRP A 243 37.15 -3.09 5.64
CA TRP A 243 37.44 -3.93 6.80
C TRP A 243 36.20 -4.65 7.34
N ILE A 244 35.06 -3.96 7.37
CA ILE A 244 33.79 -4.56 7.79
C ILE A 244 33.35 -5.65 6.80
N LEU A 245 33.40 -5.36 5.49
CA LEU A 245 33.05 -6.32 4.44
C LEU A 245 33.93 -7.57 4.50
N ASP A 246 35.25 -7.39 4.62
CA ASP A 246 36.20 -8.50 4.74
C ASP A 246 35.97 -9.34 6.01
N ARG A 247 35.61 -8.70 7.13
CA ARG A 247 35.29 -9.43 8.35
C ARG A 247 34.01 -10.24 8.18
N PHE A 248 32.96 -9.68 7.57
CA PHE A 248 31.77 -10.46 7.24
C PHE A 248 32.08 -11.62 6.31
N ALA A 249 32.91 -11.43 5.28
CA ALA A 249 33.32 -12.51 4.37
C ALA A 249 34.03 -13.67 5.08
N ARG A 250 34.79 -13.40 6.15
CA ARG A 250 35.46 -14.44 6.95
C ARG A 250 34.52 -15.21 7.89
N VAL A 251 33.45 -14.60 8.40
CA VAL A 251 32.56 -15.23 9.41
C VAL A 251 31.25 -15.74 8.83
N PHE A 252 30.72 -15.07 7.80
CA PHE A 252 29.42 -15.40 7.20
C PHE A 252 29.34 -16.87 6.79
N PRO A 253 30.34 -17.50 6.13
CA PRO A 253 30.31 -18.93 5.79
C PRO A 253 29.97 -19.87 6.97
N ASN A 254 30.32 -19.48 8.19
CA ASN A 254 30.05 -20.26 9.40
C ASN A 254 28.75 -19.86 10.12
N TYR A 255 28.11 -18.73 9.79
CA TYR A 255 26.84 -18.35 10.42
C TYR A 255 25.71 -19.30 10.03
N LEU A 256 25.05 -19.87 11.04
CA LEU A 256 23.97 -20.82 10.90
C LEU A 256 22.64 -20.13 10.64
N TYR A 257 21.78 -20.77 9.86
CA TYR A 257 20.37 -20.39 9.84
C TYR A 257 19.79 -20.56 11.24
N HIS A 258 19.21 -19.49 11.76
CA HIS A 258 18.52 -19.48 13.03
C HIS A 258 17.21 -18.71 12.89
N SER A 259 16.22 -19.03 13.72
CA SER A 259 14.89 -18.42 13.69
C SER A 259 14.60 -17.62 14.95
N TYR A 260 13.62 -16.73 14.87
CA TYR A 260 13.28 -15.83 15.97
C TYR A 260 12.76 -16.53 17.24
N ASP A 261 12.32 -17.78 17.17
CA ASP A 261 11.87 -18.54 18.35
C ASP A 261 13.04 -19.19 19.11
N GLY A 262 14.22 -19.24 18.47
CA GLY A 262 15.45 -19.80 19.01
C GLY A 262 15.92 -21.08 18.31
N SER A 263 15.29 -21.49 17.20
CA SER A 263 15.73 -22.70 16.47
C SER A 263 16.99 -22.41 15.67
N VAL A 264 17.89 -23.39 15.56
CA VAL A 264 19.15 -23.28 14.81
C VAL A 264 19.34 -24.52 13.94
N ALA A 265 19.70 -24.35 12.67
CA ALA A 265 20.05 -25.46 11.79
C ALA A 265 21.54 -25.80 11.95
N ASP A 266 21.84 -26.96 12.54
CA ASP A 266 23.20 -27.47 12.69
C ASP A 266 23.65 -28.21 11.41
N LEU A 267 23.69 -27.50 10.30
CA LEU A 267 24.00 -27.98 8.95
C LEU A 267 24.69 -26.87 8.13
N PRO A 268 25.40 -27.20 7.04
CA PRO A 268 25.96 -26.22 6.12
C PRO A 268 24.85 -25.28 5.58
N PRO A 269 25.00 -23.95 5.67
CA PRO A 269 23.92 -23.02 5.35
C PRO A 269 23.34 -23.15 3.94
N ALA A 270 24.19 -23.42 2.93
CA ALA A 270 23.76 -23.63 1.56
C ALA A 270 22.83 -24.85 1.41
N GLU A 271 23.09 -25.93 2.15
CA GLU A 271 22.22 -27.11 2.17
C GLU A 271 20.87 -26.80 2.84
N VAL A 272 20.89 -25.97 3.88
CA VAL A 272 19.68 -25.50 4.58
C VAL A 272 18.81 -24.67 3.64
N ALA A 273 19.40 -23.68 2.97
CA ALA A 273 18.71 -22.82 2.01
C ALA A 273 18.08 -23.64 0.86
N ALA A 274 18.88 -24.52 0.23
CA ALA A 274 18.42 -25.36 -0.86
C ALA A 274 17.28 -26.31 -0.44
N ASN A 275 17.36 -26.89 0.76
CA ASN A 275 16.31 -27.76 1.28
C ASN A 275 15.01 -26.98 1.55
N MET A 276 15.09 -25.83 2.24
CA MET A 276 13.90 -24.99 2.51
C MET A 276 13.21 -24.59 1.20
N GLY A 277 13.96 -24.08 0.23
CA GLY A 277 13.40 -23.66 -1.06
C GLY A 277 12.81 -24.82 -1.87
N LYS A 278 13.49 -25.97 -1.89
CA LYS A 278 12.98 -27.18 -2.58
C LYS A 278 11.65 -27.64 -1.98
N GLU A 279 11.54 -27.73 -0.66
CA GLU A 279 10.33 -28.21 -0.01
C GLU A 279 9.18 -27.21 -0.14
N GLU A 280 9.45 -25.90 -0.02
CA GLU A 280 8.44 -24.86 -0.26
C GLU A 280 7.93 -24.91 -1.72
N ALA A 281 8.83 -25.03 -2.69
CA ALA A 281 8.47 -25.16 -4.11
C ALA A 281 7.65 -26.43 -4.42
N ALA A 282 7.82 -27.49 -3.64
CA ALA A 282 7.03 -28.72 -3.74
C ALA A 282 5.65 -28.62 -3.04
N GLY A 283 5.26 -27.45 -2.52
CA GLY A 283 4.04 -27.25 -1.74
C GLY A 283 4.14 -27.82 -0.31
N GLY A 284 5.35 -28.17 0.13
CA GLY A 284 5.66 -28.65 1.45
C GLY A 284 5.78 -27.52 2.49
N SER A 285 6.38 -27.82 3.63
CA SER A 285 6.56 -26.83 4.68
C SER A 285 7.62 -25.79 4.29
N PRO A 286 7.37 -24.48 4.53
CA PRO A 286 8.39 -23.45 4.28
C PRO A 286 9.64 -23.63 5.15
N GLY A 287 9.51 -24.35 6.27
CA GLY A 287 10.62 -24.71 7.16
C GLY A 287 11.55 -25.80 6.65
N GLY A 288 11.38 -26.29 5.41
CA GLY A 288 12.15 -27.42 4.89
C GLY A 288 11.80 -28.74 5.56
N ARG A 289 12.57 -29.78 5.21
CA ARG A 289 12.46 -31.14 5.74
C ARG A 289 13.85 -31.72 5.92
N PHE A 290 14.33 -31.68 7.16
CA PHE A 290 15.69 -32.08 7.54
C PHE A 290 15.70 -33.40 8.32
N PRO A 291 16.84 -34.11 8.38
CA PRO A 291 16.99 -35.23 9.32
C PRO A 291 16.59 -34.83 10.74
N ARG A 292 16.02 -35.77 11.50
CA ARG A 292 15.66 -35.51 12.90
C ARG A 292 16.91 -35.09 13.69
N GLY A 293 16.79 -34.07 14.52
CA GLY A 293 17.91 -33.48 15.25
C GLY A 293 18.85 -32.60 14.42
N ALA A 294 18.60 -32.35 13.13
CA ALA A 294 19.36 -31.35 12.39
C ALA A 294 18.96 -29.92 12.78
N ILE A 295 17.66 -29.69 12.97
CA ILE A 295 17.18 -28.45 13.59
C ILE A 295 17.21 -28.62 15.10
N ARG A 296 17.90 -27.71 15.77
CA ARG A 296 18.18 -27.68 17.21
C ARG A 296 17.32 -26.60 17.86
N HIS A 297 16.72 -26.91 19.00
CA HIS A 297 16.01 -25.95 19.83
C HIS A 297 16.20 -26.31 21.30
N ALA A 298 16.32 -25.32 22.19
CA ALA A 298 16.54 -25.51 23.63
C ALA A 298 15.51 -26.43 24.32
N TYR A 299 14.29 -26.49 23.76
CA TYR A 299 13.16 -27.26 24.28
C TYR A 299 12.70 -28.38 23.34
N GLY A 300 13.52 -28.77 22.36
CA GLY A 300 13.19 -29.86 21.43
C GLY A 300 12.00 -29.57 20.50
N LEU A 301 11.73 -28.30 20.20
CA LEU A 301 10.68 -27.91 19.26
C LEU A 301 11.02 -28.32 17.82
N HIS A 302 9.98 -28.36 16.98
CA HIS A 302 10.03 -28.66 15.54
C HIS A 302 10.66 -30.00 15.18
N GLN A 303 10.57 -30.97 16.10
CA GLN A 303 10.88 -32.38 15.85
C GLN A 303 9.60 -33.11 15.50
N PHE A 304 9.63 -33.84 14.39
CA PHE A 304 8.57 -34.73 13.93
C PHE A 304 9.07 -36.18 13.94
N ASP A 305 8.20 -37.14 13.64
CA ASP A 305 8.50 -38.57 13.76
C ASP A 305 9.79 -38.97 13.02
N ASP A 306 9.92 -38.51 11.77
CA ASP A 306 10.99 -38.89 10.82
C ASP A 306 11.83 -37.71 10.30
N HIS A 307 11.56 -36.48 10.74
CA HIS A 307 12.25 -35.27 10.28
C HIS A 307 12.23 -34.14 11.31
N SER A 308 12.94 -33.06 11.02
CA SER A 308 12.83 -31.78 11.73
C SER A 308 12.62 -30.63 10.73
N ARG A 309 12.11 -29.49 11.20
CA ARG A 309 11.82 -28.32 10.35
C ARG A 309 12.32 -27.03 11.00
N MET A 310 12.80 -26.11 10.17
CA MET A 310 13.13 -24.75 10.62
C MET A 310 11.85 -23.99 10.89
N HIS A 311 11.81 -23.22 11.99
CA HIS A 311 10.62 -22.44 12.30
C HIS A 311 10.39 -21.34 11.25
N ASN A 312 9.24 -21.41 10.55
CA ASN A 312 8.80 -20.46 9.53
C ASN A 312 9.74 -20.23 8.33
N GLY A 313 10.78 -21.07 8.15
CA GLY A 313 11.69 -21.01 7.00
C GLY A 313 12.33 -19.63 6.81
N PHE A 314 12.61 -19.25 5.56
CA PHE A 314 13.14 -17.93 5.21
C PHE A 314 12.30 -16.76 5.75
N TRP A 315 11.00 -16.93 5.96
CA TRP A 315 10.14 -15.88 6.48
C TRP A 315 10.49 -15.45 7.91
N GLY A 316 11.05 -16.38 8.69
CA GLY A 316 11.39 -16.18 10.11
C GLY A 316 12.79 -16.63 10.51
N ALA A 317 13.63 -17.02 9.54
CA ALA A 317 14.98 -17.50 9.76
C ALA A 317 15.98 -16.90 8.77
N GLY A 318 17.20 -16.67 9.24
CA GLY A 318 18.34 -16.12 8.49
C GLY A 318 19.65 -16.43 9.18
N ARG A 319 20.78 -16.03 8.58
CA ARG A 319 22.14 -16.22 9.11
C ARG A 319 22.66 -14.98 9.83
N MET A 320 22.36 -13.80 9.29
CA MET A 320 22.68 -12.50 9.89
C MET A 320 21.47 -11.86 10.56
N SER A 321 20.27 -12.04 9.99
CA SER A 321 19.04 -11.46 10.50
C SER A 321 17.85 -12.40 10.34
N VAL A 322 17.19 -12.74 11.44
CA VAL A 322 15.99 -13.60 11.44
C VAL A 322 14.70 -12.87 11.04
N HIS A 323 14.77 -11.54 10.93
CA HIS A 323 13.61 -10.70 10.68
C HIS A 323 14.02 -9.36 10.06
N GLY A 324 13.17 -8.80 9.21
CA GLY A 324 13.42 -7.54 8.52
C GLY A 324 13.09 -7.67 7.05
N LYS A 325 13.75 -6.87 6.22
CA LYS A 325 13.55 -6.81 4.78
C LYS A 325 14.10 -8.08 4.10
N GLY A 326 13.28 -9.13 4.08
CA GLY A 326 13.61 -10.41 3.45
C GLY A 326 14.66 -11.24 4.18
N SER A 327 14.60 -11.31 5.51
CA SER A 327 15.61 -12.02 6.32
C SER A 327 17.01 -11.44 6.07
N ASP A 328 17.96 -12.22 5.54
CA ASP A 328 19.30 -11.75 5.19
C ASP A 328 19.35 -10.83 3.97
N ALA A 329 18.31 -10.80 3.13
CA ALA A 329 18.33 -10.03 1.88
C ALA A 329 18.65 -8.55 2.11
N GLY A 330 18.04 -7.91 3.10
CA GLY A 330 18.30 -6.50 3.43
C GLY A 330 19.76 -6.24 3.86
N ALA A 331 20.34 -7.11 4.69
CA ALA A 331 21.73 -6.97 5.10
C ALA A 331 22.69 -7.20 3.91
N LEU A 332 22.42 -8.19 3.07
CA LEU A 332 23.22 -8.50 1.88
C LEU A 332 23.12 -7.41 0.81
N ILE A 333 21.96 -6.77 0.62
CA ILE A 333 21.83 -5.58 -0.26
C ILE A 333 22.72 -4.45 0.26
N ALA A 334 22.68 -4.16 1.56
CA ALA A 334 23.49 -3.10 2.16
C ALA A 334 24.99 -3.34 1.93
N LEU A 335 25.45 -4.58 2.12
CA LEU A 335 26.84 -4.98 1.91
C LEU A 335 27.24 -4.97 0.42
N THR A 336 26.33 -5.38 -0.48
CA THR A 336 26.55 -5.38 -1.93
C THR A 336 26.69 -3.97 -2.47
N VAL A 337 25.79 -3.06 -2.06
CA VAL A 337 25.85 -1.64 -2.44
C VAL A 337 27.08 -0.96 -1.83
N ALA A 338 27.44 -1.30 -0.59
CA ALA A 338 28.66 -0.79 0.04
C ALA A 338 29.91 -1.19 -0.76
N PHE A 339 30.01 -2.46 -1.16
CA PHE A 339 31.09 -2.96 -1.99
C PHE A 339 31.16 -2.23 -3.35
N ASP A 340 30.04 -2.14 -4.07
CA ASP A 340 29.98 -1.48 -5.40
C ASP A 340 30.43 -0.01 -5.35
N LEU A 341 30.08 0.71 -4.28
CA LEU A 341 30.49 2.10 -4.08
C LEU A 341 32.00 2.27 -3.83
N ILE A 342 32.66 1.29 -3.20
CA ILE A 342 34.08 1.39 -2.80
C ILE A 342 35.03 0.56 -3.66
N ARG A 343 34.53 -0.27 -4.59
CA ARG A 343 35.32 -1.30 -5.29
C ARG A 343 36.58 -0.76 -5.99
N ASP A 344 36.51 0.47 -6.50
CA ASP A 344 37.61 1.14 -7.19
C ASP A 344 38.38 2.13 -6.29
N ALA A 345 38.09 2.17 -4.99
CA ALA A 345 38.77 3.07 -4.08
C ALA A 345 40.26 2.73 -4.03
N ALA A 346 41.09 3.77 -4.18
CA ALA A 346 42.54 3.65 -4.17
C ALA A 346 43.14 4.74 -3.28
N HIS A 347 44.20 4.39 -2.55
CA HIS A 347 44.98 5.36 -1.80
C HIS A 347 45.66 6.36 -2.77
N PRO A 348 46.14 7.51 -2.28
CA PRO A 348 46.80 8.51 -3.13
C PRO A 348 48.04 8.00 -3.91
N ASP A 349 48.64 6.90 -3.48
CA ASP A 349 49.76 6.22 -4.16
C ASP A 349 49.31 5.26 -5.29
N GLY A 350 48.00 5.12 -5.52
CA GLY A 350 47.40 4.24 -6.52
C GLY A 350 47.20 2.79 -6.07
N ARG A 351 47.56 2.44 -4.83
CA ARG A 351 47.27 1.10 -4.28
C ARG A 351 45.77 0.96 -4.03
N PRO A 352 45.12 -0.13 -4.45
CA PRO A 352 43.70 -0.33 -4.18
C PRO A 352 43.45 -0.54 -2.68
N VAL A 353 42.30 -0.09 -2.19
CA VAL A 353 41.84 -0.32 -0.81
C VAL A 353 41.49 -1.79 -0.60
N LEU A 354 40.90 -2.42 -1.62
CA LEU A 354 40.63 -3.85 -1.68
C LEU A 354 41.79 -4.53 -2.40
N ASP A 355 42.51 -5.41 -1.72
CA ASP A 355 43.43 -6.32 -2.41
C ASP A 355 42.68 -7.47 -3.09
N GLU A 356 43.34 -8.16 -4.03
CA GLU A 356 42.71 -9.22 -4.84
C GLU A 356 42.09 -10.34 -3.99
N GLU A 357 42.72 -10.69 -2.85
CA GLU A 357 42.24 -11.78 -2.00
C GLU A 357 41.02 -11.34 -1.17
N MET A 358 41.05 -10.11 -0.64
CA MET A 358 39.94 -9.48 0.06
C MET A 358 38.74 -9.33 -0.87
N GLU A 359 38.94 -8.83 -2.08
CA GLU A 359 37.89 -8.68 -3.09
C GLU A 359 37.26 -10.04 -3.41
N ARG A 360 38.07 -11.06 -3.71
CA ARG A 360 37.57 -12.42 -3.97
C ARG A 360 36.73 -12.95 -2.82
N ARG A 361 37.21 -12.85 -1.56
CA ARG A 361 36.44 -13.30 -0.39
C ARG A 361 35.10 -12.58 -0.25
N ILE A 362 35.09 -11.25 -0.40
CA ILE A 362 33.84 -10.47 -0.29
C ILE A 362 32.84 -10.89 -1.38
N LEU A 363 33.31 -11.08 -2.61
CA LEU A 363 32.45 -11.49 -3.72
C LEU A 363 31.94 -12.93 -3.55
N GLU A 364 32.83 -13.88 -3.32
CA GLU A 364 32.49 -15.31 -3.33
C GLU A 364 31.87 -15.77 -2.01
N ASP A 365 32.49 -15.45 -0.88
CA ASP A 365 32.16 -16.03 0.43
C ASP A 365 31.05 -15.27 1.17
N LEU A 366 30.70 -14.06 0.71
CA LEU A 366 29.64 -13.22 1.28
C LEU A 366 28.53 -12.89 0.27
N ILE A 367 28.85 -12.13 -0.79
CA ILE A 367 27.83 -11.57 -1.70
C ILE A 367 27.17 -12.67 -2.53
N LEU A 368 27.94 -13.46 -3.28
CA LEU A 368 27.42 -14.54 -4.14
C LEU A 368 26.82 -15.68 -3.31
N ALA A 369 27.50 -16.10 -2.24
CA ALA A 369 27.00 -17.13 -1.35
C ALA A 369 25.64 -16.74 -0.73
N GLY A 370 25.55 -15.53 -0.15
CA GLY A 370 24.30 -15.05 0.44
C GLY A 370 23.19 -14.84 -0.58
N CYS A 371 23.50 -14.31 -1.77
CA CYS A 371 22.53 -14.16 -2.84
C CYS A 371 21.99 -15.51 -3.33
N THR A 372 22.87 -16.48 -3.53
CA THR A 372 22.48 -17.84 -3.97
C THR A 372 21.60 -18.53 -2.92
N ASP A 373 21.94 -18.41 -1.65
CA ASP A 373 21.12 -18.90 -0.54
C ASP A 373 19.71 -18.30 -0.59
N MET A 374 19.59 -16.97 -0.72
CA MET A 374 18.32 -16.27 -0.68
C MET A 374 17.45 -16.50 -1.93
N GLU A 375 18.04 -16.75 -3.09
CA GLU A 375 17.31 -17.05 -4.34
C GLU A 375 16.54 -18.38 -4.31
N HIS A 376 16.83 -19.25 -3.34
CA HIS A 376 15.98 -20.40 -3.08
C HIS A 376 14.58 -20.01 -2.56
N TRP A 377 14.37 -18.76 -2.12
CA TRP A 377 13.09 -18.26 -1.64
C TRP A 377 12.26 -17.57 -2.73
N ASN A 378 11.48 -18.34 -3.48
CA ASN A 378 10.65 -17.86 -4.62
C ASN A 378 9.23 -17.41 -4.20
N SER A 379 9.02 -17.07 -2.93
CA SER A 379 7.72 -16.64 -2.40
C SER A 379 7.35 -15.22 -2.86
N LEU A 380 6.05 -14.92 -3.04
CA LEU A 380 5.54 -13.57 -3.32
C LEU A 380 5.02 -12.87 -2.04
N SER A 381 5.46 -13.33 -0.86
CA SER A 381 5.12 -12.68 0.40
C SER A 381 5.77 -11.29 0.51
N ASN A 382 5.23 -10.45 1.40
CA ASN A 382 5.73 -9.09 1.64
C ASN A 382 7.20 -9.01 2.09
N LYS A 383 7.81 -10.11 2.53
CA LYS A 383 9.23 -10.20 2.89
C LYS A 383 10.10 -10.74 1.76
N ALA A 384 9.62 -11.78 1.07
CA ALA A 384 10.39 -12.48 0.05
C ALA A 384 10.71 -11.59 -1.17
N THR A 385 9.87 -10.59 -1.45
CA THR A 385 10.10 -9.64 -2.54
C THR A 385 11.41 -8.87 -2.45
N ALA A 386 12.00 -8.73 -1.24
CA ALA A 386 13.32 -8.14 -1.08
C ALA A 386 14.46 -8.97 -1.71
N VAL A 387 14.27 -10.28 -1.90
CA VAL A 387 15.23 -11.15 -2.59
C VAL A 387 15.43 -10.70 -4.04
N PHE A 388 14.39 -10.20 -4.71
CA PHE A 388 14.52 -9.69 -6.07
C PHE A 388 15.43 -8.46 -6.13
N ALA A 389 15.37 -7.56 -5.15
CA ALA A 389 16.30 -6.43 -5.05
C ALA A 389 17.76 -6.91 -4.87
N LEU A 390 17.98 -7.94 -4.04
CA LEU A 390 19.31 -8.55 -3.88
C LEU A 390 19.81 -9.19 -5.19
N SER A 391 18.98 -10.01 -5.83
CA SER A 391 19.31 -10.68 -7.08
C SER A 391 19.61 -9.69 -8.21
N ALA A 392 18.82 -8.61 -8.32
CA ALA A 392 19.10 -7.52 -9.26
C ALA A 392 20.42 -6.82 -8.95
N ALA A 393 20.67 -6.43 -7.69
CA ALA A 393 21.89 -5.74 -7.29
C ALA A 393 23.15 -6.59 -7.57
N VAL A 394 23.12 -7.88 -7.21
CA VAL A 394 24.22 -8.81 -7.48
C VAL A 394 24.36 -9.10 -8.97
N GLY A 395 23.24 -9.28 -9.69
CA GLY A 395 23.23 -9.46 -11.14
C GLY A 395 23.88 -8.27 -11.88
N MET A 396 23.55 -7.05 -11.48
CA MET A 396 24.16 -5.84 -12.04
C MET A 396 25.64 -5.70 -11.68
N LEU A 397 26.00 -6.01 -10.43
CA LEU A 397 27.39 -5.96 -9.95
C LEU A 397 28.29 -6.94 -10.72
N MET A 398 27.79 -8.15 -10.94
CA MET A 398 28.51 -9.27 -11.56
C MET A 398 28.33 -9.37 -13.08
N GLU A 399 27.58 -8.44 -13.69
CA GLU A 399 27.19 -8.49 -15.11
C GLU A 399 26.49 -9.81 -15.52
N GLN A 400 25.61 -10.30 -14.66
CA GLN A 400 24.79 -11.52 -14.82
C GLN A 400 23.33 -11.12 -15.14
N PRO A 401 23.00 -10.80 -16.41
CA PRO A 401 21.68 -10.31 -16.81
C PRO A 401 20.53 -11.28 -16.50
N GLU A 402 20.81 -12.58 -16.44
CA GLU A 402 19.84 -13.61 -16.05
C GLU A 402 19.28 -13.39 -14.64
N ARG A 403 20.09 -12.96 -13.67
CA ARG A 403 19.63 -12.62 -12.32
C ARG A 403 18.77 -11.36 -12.32
N VAL A 404 19.16 -10.35 -13.10
CA VAL A 404 18.39 -9.10 -13.24
C VAL A 404 17.02 -9.38 -13.86
N ARG A 405 16.98 -10.24 -14.88
CA ARG A 405 15.74 -10.68 -15.54
C ARG A 405 14.86 -11.52 -14.62
N HIS A 406 15.46 -12.42 -13.83
CA HIS A 406 14.74 -13.17 -12.80
C HIS A 406 14.09 -12.25 -11.75
N ALA A 407 14.83 -11.24 -11.29
CA ALA A 407 14.29 -10.23 -10.37
C ALA A 407 13.13 -9.43 -10.99
N LEU A 408 13.23 -9.04 -12.27
CA LEU A 408 12.17 -8.34 -12.99
C LEU A 408 10.92 -9.21 -13.19
N ASP A 409 11.10 -10.49 -13.54
CA ASP A 409 10.00 -11.46 -13.63
C ASP A 409 9.31 -11.65 -12.27
N GLY A 410 10.07 -11.86 -11.20
CA GLY A 410 9.55 -11.96 -9.85
C GLY A 410 8.77 -10.72 -9.42
N PHE A 411 9.24 -9.53 -9.82
CA PHE A 411 8.55 -8.27 -9.59
C PHE A 411 7.23 -8.18 -10.36
N HIS A 412 7.19 -8.55 -11.64
CA HIS A 412 5.95 -8.59 -12.42
C HIS A 412 4.94 -9.58 -11.84
N ARG A 413 5.38 -10.78 -11.49
CA ARG A 413 4.54 -11.79 -10.82
C ARG A 413 3.97 -11.29 -9.50
N MET A 414 4.75 -10.54 -8.73
CA MET A 414 4.27 -9.91 -7.49
C MET A 414 3.22 -8.83 -7.78
N LEU A 415 3.45 -7.95 -8.76
CA LEU A 415 2.45 -6.95 -9.16
C LEU A 415 1.16 -7.63 -9.62
N GLU A 416 1.25 -8.71 -10.38
CA GLU A 416 0.11 -9.51 -10.84
C GLU A 416 -0.64 -10.21 -9.71
N GLY A 417 0.08 -10.76 -8.73
CA GLY A 417 -0.52 -11.53 -7.65
C GLY A 417 -1.02 -10.72 -6.46
N ARG A 418 -0.59 -9.45 -6.31
CA ARG A 418 -0.81 -8.63 -5.09
C ARG A 418 -1.39 -7.25 -5.35
N TYR A 419 -1.42 -6.81 -6.60
CA TYR A 419 -2.08 -5.57 -6.99
C TYR A 419 -3.22 -5.89 -7.94
N HIS A 420 -4.33 -5.18 -7.76
CA HIS A 420 -5.39 -5.15 -8.74
C HIS A 420 -4.87 -4.55 -10.06
N HIS A 421 -5.54 -4.84 -11.17
CA HIS A 421 -5.10 -4.41 -12.51
C HIS A 421 -5.03 -2.88 -12.67
N ASP A 422 -5.73 -2.13 -11.82
CA ASP A 422 -5.72 -0.67 -11.73
C ASP A 422 -4.60 -0.11 -10.83
N GLY A 423 -3.74 -0.98 -10.27
CA GLY A 423 -2.58 -0.62 -9.47
C GLY A 423 -2.84 -0.49 -7.97
N PHE A 424 -4.04 -0.78 -7.48
CA PHE A 424 -4.31 -0.73 -6.04
C PHE A 424 -3.82 -2.00 -5.34
N TYR A 425 -3.22 -1.85 -4.16
CA TYR A 425 -2.76 -3.01 -3.39
C TYR A 425 -3.95 -3.80 -2.84
N ALA A 426 -3.87 -5.13 -2.93
CA ALA A 426 -4.97 -6.03 -2.61
C ALA A 426 -5.40 -6.05 -1.14
N GLU A 427 -4.62 -5.47 -0.23
CA GLU A 427 -4.87 -5.52 1.22
C GLU A 427 -5.54 -4.26 1.79
N SER A 428 -4.81 -3.15 1.86
CA SER A 428 -5.34 -1.85 2.32
C SER A 428 -4.38 -0.73 1.90
N PRO A 429 -4.84 0.54 1.88
CA PRO A 429 -3.99 1.70 1.62
C PRO A 429 -2.66 1.71 2.39
N SER A 430 -2.70 1.49 3.71
CA SER A 430 -1.49 1.52 4.54
C SER A 430 -0.52 0.39 4.20
N TYR A 431 -1.05 -0.80 3.88
CA TYR A 431 -0.25 -1.95 3.48
C TYR A 431 0.31 -1.80 2.06
N GLY A 432 -0.33 -1.03 1.19
CA GLY A 432 0.25 -0.62 -0.10
C GLY A 432 1.52 0.20 0.08
N ALA A 433 1.53 1.15 1.01
CA ALA A 433 2.74 1.91 1.35
C ALA A 433 3.81 1.05 2.02
N HIS A 434 3.40 0.17 2.94
CA HIS A 434 4.33 -0.79 3.56
C HIS A 434 4.97 -1.72 2.53
N ASN A 435 4.20 -2.21 1.56
CA ASN A 435 4.72 -3.03 0.47
C ASN A 435 5.72 -2.23 -0.37
N LEU A 436 5.38 -1.01 -0.78
CA LEU A 436 6.29 -0.11 -1.52
C LEU A 436 7.63 0.07 -0.81
N ALA A 437 7.62 0.30 0.50
CA ALA A 437 8.84 0.42 1.30
C ALA A 437 9.72 -0.85 1.29
N ASN A 438 9.15 -2.03 1.03
CA ASN A 438 9.91 -3.28 0.89
C ASN A 438 10.46 -3.51 -0.52
N MET A 439 9.98 -2.79 -1.54
CA MET A 439 10.35 -3.06 -2.94
C MET A 439 10.97 -1.86 -3.69
N TYR A 440 10.92 -0.64 -3.15
CA TYR A 440 11.30 0.55 -3.91
C TYR A 440 12.73 0.48 -4.47
N GLU A 441 13.68 -0.10 -3.72
CA GLU A 441 15.07 -0.26 -4.14
C GLU A 441 15.19 -1.08 -5.42
N LEU A 442 14.37 -2.12 -5.59
CA LEU A 442 14.36 -2.89 -6.84
C LEU A 442 13.98 -1.99 -8.01
N THR A 443 13.00 -1.11 -7.82
CA THR A 443 12.51 -0.23 -8.88
C THR A 443 13.54 0.83 -9.27
N ASP A 444 14.27 1.39 -8.30
CA ASP A 444 15.38 2.30 -8.57
C ASP A 444 16.60 1.59 -9.17
N LEU A 445 16.91 0.37 -8.71
CA LEU A 445 17.96 -0.48 -9.28
C LEU A 445 17.70 -0.79 -10.75
N LEU A 446 16.45 -1.07 -11.11
CA LEU A 446 16.05 -1.41 -12.47
C LEU A 446 15.86 -0.19 -13.38
N GLN A 447 15.67 1.01 -12.82
CA GLN A 447 15.38 2.20 -13.62
C GLN A 447 16.54 2.54 -14.56
N GLY A 448 16.32 2.50 -15.87
CA GLY A 448 17.33 2.76 -16.89
C GLY A 448 18.32 1.61 -17.11
N TYR A 449 18.07 0.41 -16.56
CA TYR A 449 18.88 -0.78 -16.83
C TYR A 449 18.82 -1.16 -18.32
N SER A 450 19.96 -1.62 -18.85
CA SER A 450 20.08 -2.31 -20.13
C SER A 450 20.90 -3.57 -19.91
N ASP A 451 20.59 -4.66 -20.62
CA ASP A 451 21.45 -5.85 -20.56
C ASP A 451 22.88 -5.53 -21.01
N PRO A 452 23.90 -6.31 -20.61
CA PRO A 452 25.26 -6.15 -21.12
C PRO A 452 25.32 -6.18 -22.65
N SER A 453 26.28 -5.45 -23.23
CA SER A 453 26.49 -5.43 -24.67
C SER A 453 26.87 -6.83 -25.17
N GLY A 454 26.12 -7.35 -26.16
CA GLY A 454 26.36 -8.68 -26.73
C GLY A 454 25.62 -9.82 -26.03
N TYR A 455 24.98 -9.57 -24.87
CA TYR A 455 24.06 -10.53 -24.29
C TYR A 455 22.86 -10.73 -25.23
N ARG A 456 22.47 -11.99 -25.42
CA ARG A 456 21.29 -12.40 -26.17
C ARG A 456 20.45 -13.25 -25.22
N PRO A 457 19.26 -12.78 -24.83
CA PRO A 457 18.40 -13.58 -23.97
C PRO A 457 17.93 -14.82 -24.74
N ASP A 458 17.72 -15.91 -24.02
CA ASP A 458 17.14 -17.13 -24.59
C ASP A 458 15.66 -16.92 -24.97
N ASP A 459 14.97 -16.01 -24.28
CA ASP A 459 13.58 -15.63 -24.51
C ASP A 459 13.38 -14.10 -24.44
N GLY A 460 12.48 -13.58 -25.29
CA GLY A 460 12.14 -12.17 -25.39
C GLY A 460 13.23 -11.29 -26.02
N GLU A 461 13.03 -9.97 -25.93
CA GLU A 461 13.97 -8.98 -26.45
C GLU A 461 15.01 -8.57 -25.40
N ARG A 462 16.15 -8.04 -25.86
CA ARG A 462 17.14 -7.41 -24.98
C ARG A 462 16.50 -6.22 -24.27
N ILE A 463 16.72 -6.08 -22.97
CA ILE A 463 16.22 -4.93 -22.21
C ILE A 463 17.09 -3.71 -22.57
N GLU A 464 16.42 -2.62 -22.95
CA GLU A 464 17.05 -1.34 -23.29
C GLU A 464 16.43 -0.21 -22.49
N ARG A 465 17.21 0.40 -21.59
CA ARG A 465 16.82 1.57 -20.79
C ARG A 465 15.42 1.40 -20.18
N LEU A 466 15.26 0.35 -19.39
CA LEU A 466 14.00 0.01 -18.73
C LEU A 466 13.40 1.23 -18.00
N ASP A 467 12.11 1.49 -18.17
CA ASP A 467 11.43 2.59 -17.47
C ASP A 467 10.17 2.06 -16.80
N LEU A 468 10.21 1.96 -15.47
CA LEU A 468 9.10 1.44 -14.67
C LEU A 468 8.16 2.55 -14.17
N PHE A 469 8.62 3.81 -14.18
CA PHE A 469 7.95 4.90 -13.48
C PHE A 469 6.99 5.70 -14.36
N SER A 470 7.16 5.67 -15.68
CA SER A 470 6.34 6.46 -16.62
C SER A 470 5.13 5.71 -17.16
N SER A 471 5.11 4.38 -17.09
CA SER A 471 4.01 3.56 -17.62
C SER A 471 4.01 2.14 -17.00
N GLY A 472 2.96 1.37 -17.30
CA GLY A 472 2.83 -0.01 -16.85
C GLY A 472 2.32 -0.16 -15.41
N ARG A 473 2.33 -1.40 -14.90
CA ARG A 473 1.72 -1.75 -13.61
C ARG A 473 2.38 -1.05 -12.42
N PHE A 474 3.69 -0.87 -12.43
CA PHE A 474 4.37 -0.17 -11.33
C PHE A 474 4.01 1.31 -11.29
N HIS A 475 3.98 1.98 -12.44
CA HIS A 475 3.48 3.36 -12.54
C HIS A 475 2.07 3.48 -11.96
N LEU A 476 1.14 2.60 -12.34
CA LEU A 476 -0.21 2.57 -11.77
C LEU A 476 -0.20 2.34 -10.25
N SER A 477 0.69 1.48 -9.76
CA SER A 477 0.84 1.24 -8.32
C SER A 477 1.35 2.45 -7.52
N LEU A 478 2.17 3.30 -8.14
CA LEU A 478 2.55 4.58 -7.53
C LEU A 478 1.41 5.60 -7.61
N LEU A 479 0.71 5.66 -8.75
CA LEU A 479 -0.42 6.58 -8.92
C LEU A 479 -1.58 6.26 -7.98
N SER A 480 -1.84 4.99 -7.68
CA SER A 480 -2.92 4.59 -6.76
C SER A 480 -2.75 5.21 -5.38
N GLN A 481 -1.51 5.34 -4.88
CA GLN A 481 -1.16 5.99 -3.60
C GLN A 481 -1.55 7.47 -3.54
N VAL A 482 -1.69 8.12 -4.70
CA VAL A 482 -2.15 9.52 -4.81
C VAL A 482 -3.63 9.59 -5.12
N ARG A 483 -4.14 8.81 -6.07
CA ARG A 483 -5.55 8.88 -6.53
C ARG A 483 -6.56 8.58 -5.43
N MET A 484 -6.18 7.75 -4.46
CA MET A 484 -7.06 7.40 -3.34
C MET A 484 -7.18 8.49 -2.28
N LEU A 485 -6.33 9.51 -2.28
CA LEU A 485 -6.21 10.42 -1.15
C LEU A 485 -7.55 11.09 -0.80
N ALA A 486 -7.87 11.00 0.49
CA ALA A 486 -8.94 11.72 1.14
C ALA A 486 -8.49 13.16 1.46
N PRO A 487 -9.45 14.08 1.72
CA PRO A 487 -9.16 15.45 2.12
C PRO A 487 -8.05 15.61 3.17
N GLY A 488 -7.13 16.55 2.94
CA GLY A 488 -5.97 16.79 3.82
C GLY A 488 -4.78 15.84 3.60
N ASN A 489 -4.61 15.29 2.40
CA ASN A 489 -3.56 14.31 2.06
C ASN A 489 -3.57 13.08 2.99
N ARG A 490 -4.76 12.59 3.35
CA ARG A 490 -4.92 11.39 4.16
C ARG A 490 -5.18 10.17 3.28
N MET A 491 -4.73 9.01 3.70
CA MET A 491 -5.23 7.76 3.13
C MET A 491 -6.68 7.55 3.61
N PRO A 492 -7.57 7.02 2.74
CA PRO A 492 -8.90 6.65 3.17
C PRO A 492 -8.80 5.50 4.19
N VAL A 493 -9.63 5.56 5.23
CA VAL A 493 -9.66 4.56 6.30
C VAL A 493 -10.43 3.34 5.82
N ILE A 494 -9.76 2.51 5.01
CA ILE A 494 -10.32 1.28 4.42
C ILE A 494 -9.41 0.12 4.79
N GLY A 495 -10.01 -1.00 5.20
CA GLY A 495 -9.25 -2.16 5.68
C GLY A 495 -8.44 -1.84 6.94
N ASP A 496 -7.35 -2.58 7.15
CA ASP A 496 -6.39 -2.29 8.22
C ASP A 496 -5.52 -1.05 7.89
N THR A 497 -6.16 0.12 7.71
CA THR A 497 -5.52 1.44 7.61
C THR A 497 -5.81 2.25 8.88
N ARG A 498 -4.79 2.85 9.49
CA ARG A 498 -5.00 3.71 10.66
C ARG A 498 -5.62 5.04 10.25
N TYR A 499 -6.46 5.59 11.12
CA TYR A 499 -7.22 6.80 10.82
C TYR A 499 -6.40 8.07 10.60
N ASP A 500 -5.20 8.11 11.15
CA ASP A 500 -4.25 9.23 11.10
C ASP A 500 -3.18 9.03 10.02
N THR A 501 -3.33 8.03 9.16
CA THR A 501 -2.37 7.74 8.09
C THR A 501 -2.45 8.83 7.01
N GLY A 502 -1.36 9.58 6.87
CA GLY A 502 -1.15 10.52 5.76
C GLY A 502 -0.69 9.84 4.48
N ALA A 503 -0.60 10.62 3.40
CA ALA A 503 0.06 10.20 2.16
C ALA A 503 1.49 9.73 2.45
N ASP A 504 1.88 8.60 1.85
CA ASP A 504 3.21 8.04 2.05
C ASP A 504 4.27 8.94 1.38
N LEU A 505 5.14 9.53 2.20
CA LEU A 505 6.13 10.50 1.74
C LEU A 505 7.06 9.91 0.68
N LEU A 506 7.46 8.64 0.81
CA LEU A 506 8.33 7.96 -0.15
C LEU A 506 7.67 7.88 -1.53
N SER A 507 6.43 7.39 -1.62
CA SER A 507 5.70 7.30 -2.89
C SER A 507 5.57 8.66 -3.59
N VAL A 508 5.29 9.72 -2.84
CA VAL A 508 5.14 11.08 -3.37
C VAL A 508 6.48 11.66 -3.81
N ASP A 509 7.57 11.41 -3.07
CA ASP A 509 8.92 11.83 -3.43
C ASP A 509 9.42 11.09 -4.68
N MET A 510 9.11 9.78 -4.81
CA MET A 510 9.38 9.00 -6.03
C MET A 510 8.65 9.60 -7.24
N LEU A 511 7.36 9.89 -7.13
CA LEU A 511 6.59 10.53 -8.20
C LEU A 511 7.16 11.92 -8.55
N ALA A 512 7.50 12.74 -7.55
CA ALA A 512 8.09 14.05 -7.77
C ALA A 512 9.46 13.97 -8.44
N ALA A 513 10.32 13.06 -8.00
CA ALA A 513 11.67 12.88 -8.54
C ALA A 513 11.65 12.35 -9.98
N ARG A 514 10.70 11.47 -10.31
CA ARG A 514 10.66 10.77 -11.60
C ARG A 514 9.75 11.44 -12.64
N LEU A 515 8.64 12.04 -12.21
CA LEU A 515 7.62 12.63 -13.10
C LEU A 515 7.50 14.16 -12.97
N GLY A 516 7.91 14.75 -11.84
CA GLY A 516 7.86 16.20 -11.63
C GLY A 516 6.43 16.79 -11.62
N GLY A 517 6.28 18.01 -12.14
CA GLY A 517 4.99 18.68 -12.32
C GLY A 517 4.15 18.79 -11.04
N ALA A 518 2.88 18.36 -11.11
CA ALA A 518 1.95 18.40 -9.98
C ALA A 518 2.43 17.60 -8.76
N TYR A 519 3.19 16.53 -8.95
CA TYR A 519 3.70 15.70 -7.85
C TYR A 519 4.75 16.43 -7.02
N ALA A 520 5.51 17.36 -7.61
CA ALA A 520 6.42 18.22 -6.87
C ALA A 520 5.66 19.19 -5.94
N GLY A 521 4.52 19.72 -6.39
CA GLY A 521 3.62 20.52 -5.54
C GLY A 521 2.94 19.70 -4.44
N LEU A 522 2.54 18.45 -4.74
CA LEU A 522 2.04 17.51 -3.73
C LEU A 522 3.12 17.22 -2.67
N LEU A 523 4.36 16.97 -3.08
CA LEU A 523 5.45 16.71 -2.16
C LEU A 523 5.65 17.86 -1.18
N GLU A 524 5.62 19.12 -1.64
CA GLU A 524 5.69 20.28 -0.75
C GLU A 524 4.56 20.32 0.28
N SER A 525 3.35 19.92 -0.14
CA SER A 525 2.17 19.82 0.72
C SER A 525 2.32 18.72 1.77
N VAL A 526 2.69 17.50 1.35
CA VAL A 526 2.84 16.32 2.23
C VAL A 526 3.99 16.48 3.22
N GLN A 527 5.14 16.99 2.78
CA GLN A 527 6.29 17.22 3.66
C GLN A 527 6.15 18.50 4.51
N GLY A 528 5.16 19.34 4.22
CA GLY A 528 4.87 20.60 4.92
C GLY A 528 5.98 21.64 4.78
N GLY A 529 6.51 21.84 3.57
CA GLY A 529 7.55 22.83 3.29
C GLY A 529 8.11 22.74 1.87
N LYS A 530 8.84 23.78 1.43
CA LYS A 530 9.36 23.85 0.06
C LYS A 530 10.42 22.79 -0.22
N LEU A 531 10.58 22.39 -1.48
CA LEU A 531 11.64 21.46 -1.90
C LEU A 531 13.06 21.99 -1.56
N SER A 532 13.23 23.31 -1.53
CA SER A 532 14.49 23.96 -1.14
C SER A 532 14.81 23.81 0.35
N ASP A 533 13.79 23.60 1.18
CA ASP A 533 13.87 23.69 2.64
C ASP A 533 13.76 22.30 3.29
N LYS A 534 13.18 21.32 2.59
CA LYS A 534 12.96 19.95 3.07
C LYS A 534 13.28 18.90 2.01
N GLY A 535 13.84 17.78 2.46
CA GLY A 535 14.07 16.58 1.66
C GLY A 535 14.45 15.40 2.53
N THR A 536 14.22 14.20 2.01
CA THR A 536 14.54 12.91 2.63
C THR A 536 15.91 12.41 2.14
N GLU A 537 16.37 11.27 2.65
CA GLU A 537 17.51 10.58 2.02
C GLU A 537 17.21 10.17 0.58
N TYR A 538 15.98 9.76 0.26
CA TYR A 538 15.59 9.49 -1.12
C TYR A 538 15.80 10.73 -2.00
N ALA A 539 15.35 11.90 -1.53
CA ALA A 539 15.55 13.17 -2.22
C ALA A 539 17.03 13.52 -2.41
N LEU A 540 17.89 13.24 -1.43
CA LEU A 540 19.33 13.47 -1.54
C LEU A 540 19.87 12.78 -2.81
N TRP A 541 19.55 11.50 -3.01
CA TRP A 541 20.08 10.72 -4.12
C TRP A 541 19.36 10.96 -5.45
N TYR A 542 18.03 10.92 -5.44
CA TYR A 542 17.25 10.78 -6.68
C TYR A 542 16.46 12.02 -7.08
N ARG A 543 16.15 12.94 -6.17
CA ARG A 543 15.39 14.15 -6.53
C ARG A 543 16.31 15.13 -7.27
N PRO A 544 15.99 15.51 -8.52
CA PRO A 544 16.83 16.43 -9.27
C PRO A 544 16.99 17.76 -8.53
N TYR A 545 18.22 18.22 -8.33
CA TYR A 545 18.50 19.48 -7.63
C TYR A 545 17.86 20.72 -8.28
N GLY A 546 17.46 20.63 -9.54
CA GLY A 546 16.78 21.67 -10.30
C GLY A 546 15.25 21.57 -10.34
N LEU A 547 14.66 20.56 -9.69
CA LEU A 547 13.22 20.35 -9.66
C LEU A 547 12.50 21.55 -9.02
N LYS A 548 11.40 21.98 -9.64
CA LYS A 548 10.54 23.05 -9.13
C LYS A 548 9.14 22.52 -8.93
N ALA A 549 8.52 22.91 -7.83
CA ALA A 549 7.10 22.68 -7.63
C ALA A 549 6.29 23.60 -8.56
N GLU A 550 5.38 23.00 -9.32
CA GLU A 550 4.38 23.72 -10.08
C GLU A 550 3.07 23.73 -9.28
N LEU A 551 2.35 24.85 -9.33
CA LEU A 551 0.99 24.95 -8.81
C LEU A 551 0.06 24.19 -9.77
N ALA A 552 -0.07 22.89 -9.56
CA ALA A 552 -1.08 22.08 -10.23
C ALA A 552 -1.92 21.38 -9.16
N GLU A 553 -3.24 21.47 -9.30
CA GLU A 553 -4.14 20.64 -8.52
C GLU A 553 -3.90 19.18 -8.92
N LEU A 554 -3.79 18.31 -7.92
CA LEU A 554 -3.73 16.88 -8.18
C LEU A 554 -4.92 16.45 -9.04
N PRO A 555 -4.75 15.48 -9.94
CA PRO A 555 -5.82 14.99 -10.81
C PRO A 555 -6.82 14.11 -10.04
N LEU A 556 -7.18 14.49 -8.81
CA LEU A 556 -8.20 13.83 -8.02
C LEU A 556 -9.57 14.21 -8.59
N ARG A 557 -10.31 13.20 -9.05
CA ARG A 557 -11.69 13.35 -9.50
C ARG A 557 -12.58 12.31 -8.83
N SER A 558 -13.87 12.47 -9.03
CA SER A 558 -14.83 11.42 -8.74
C SER A 558 -14.55 10.26 -9.70
N GLU A 559 -14.44 9.05 -9.18
CA GLU A 559 -13.95 7.90 -9.94
C GLU A 559 -14.39 6.59 -9.30
N TRP A 560 -14.59 5.57 -10.14
CA TRP A 560 -14.65 4.17 -9.71
C TRP A 560 -13.31 3.52 -10.04
N PHE A 561 -12.68 2.89 -9.05
CA PHE A 561 -11.43 2.16 -9.24
C PHE A 561 -11.74 0.73 -9.71
N PRO A 562 -11.49 0.40 -10.98
CA PRO A 562 -12.11 -0.76 -11.62
C PRO A 562 -11.58 -2.10 -11.13
N GLY A 563 -10.39 -2.16 -10.57
CA GLY A 563 -9.81 -3.35 -9.97
C GLY A 563 -9.96 -3.38 -8.45
N TRP A 564 -9.90 -2.24 -7.78
CA TRP A 564 -10.09 -2.16 -6.33
C TRP A 564 -11.56 -2.27 -5.89
N HIS A 565 -12.50 -1.95 -6.79
CA HIS A 565 -13.93 -1.89 -6.53
C HIS A 565 -14.31 -0.88 -5.44
N VAL A 566 -13.67 0.29 -5.45
CA VAL A 566 -14.00 1.40 -4.53
C VAL A 566 -14.40 2.61 -5.36
N GLY A 567 -15.53 3.22 -5.00
CA GLY A 567 -16.00 4.46 -5.61
C GLY A 567 -15.68 5.66 -4.74
N VAL A 568 -15.23 6.76 -5.35
CA VAL A 568 -15.07 8.05 -4.69
C VAL A 568 -15.89 9.14 -5.40
N LEU A 569 -16.70 9.87 -4.65
CA LEU A 569 -17.42 11.07 -5.12
C LEU A 569 -16.84 12.30 -4.40
N ARG A 570 -16.37 13.31 -5.13
CA ARG A 570 -15.62 14.46 -4.58
C ARG A 570 -16.39 15.78 -4.67
N GLY A 571 -17.47 15.84 -5.46
CA GLY A 571 -18.25 17.05 -5.68
C GLY A 571 -17.51 18.16 -6.44
N ALA A 572 -18.16 19.31 -6.60
CA ALA A 572 -17.70 20.39 -7.51
C ALA A 572 -16.66 21.37 -6.93
N ARG A 573 -16.28 21.26 -5.64
CA ARG A 573 -15.22 22.10 -5.05
C ARG A 573 -13.86 21.43 -5.19
N LYS A 574 -12.77 22.23 -5.12
CA LYS A 574 -11.37 21.77 -5.06
C LYS A 574 -11.30 20.41 -4.38
N ALA A 575 -10.82 19.40 -5.09
CA ALA A 575 -10.92 17.96 -4.76
C ALA A 575 -10.33 17.54 -3.39
N GLN A 576 -9.87 18.51 -2.59
CA GLN A 576 -9.15 18.36 -1.34
C GLN A 576 -10.01 18.55 -0.08
N ASP A 577 -11.30 18.93 -0.17
CA ASP A 577 -12.14 19.22 1.00
C ASP A 577 -13.31 18.26 1.23
N THR A 578 -13.78 17.56 0.19
CA THR A 578 -14.96 16.68 0.24
C THR A 578 -14.67 15.36 -0.46
N ALA A 579 -15.11 14.25 0.14
CA ALA A 579 -15.07 12.93 -0.48
C ALA A 579 -16.13 12.03 0.17
N LEU A 580 -16.88 11.27 -0.62
CA LEU A 580 -17.63 10.09 -0.19
C LEU A 580 -16.94 8.88 -0.77
N PHE A 581 -16.52 7.95 0.08
CA PHE A 581 -16.03 6.65 -0.34
C PHE A 581 -17.16 5.63 -0.19
N LEU A 582 -17.50 4.95 -1.28
CA LEU A 582 -18.32 3.75 -1.28
C LEU A 582 -17.38 2.56 -1.37
N ASN A 583 -17.28 1.82 -0.28
CA ASN A 583 -16.38 0.70 -0.17
C ASN A 583 -17.03 -0.54 -0.79
N GLY A 584 -16.72 -0.86 -2.04
CA GLY A 584 -17.18 -2.11 -2.65
C GLY A 584 -16.27 -3.26 -2.25
N ASN A 585 -14.97 -3.10 -2.51
CA ASN A 585 -13.91 -4.09 -2.30
C ASN A 585 -14.22 -5.48 -2.88
N GLU A 586 -13.18 -6.29 -3.01
CA GLU A 586 -13.35 -7.72 -3.26
C GLU A 586 -12.56 -8.54 -2.24
N HIS A 587 -13.11 -9.70 -1.90
CA HIS A 587 -12.51 -10.65 -0.98
C HIS A 587 -12.17 -11.93 -1.73
N GLN A 588 -10.89 -12.09 -2.10
CA GLN A 588 -10.39 -13.28 -2.78
C GLN A 588 -11.18 -13.61 -4.06
N TRP A 589 -11.64 -12.57 -4.79
CA TRP A 589 -12.42 -12.74 -6.02
C TRP A 589 -11.51 -12.72 -7.25
N THR A 590 -10.75 -11.64 -7.50
CA THR A 590 -9.79 -11.56 -8.62
C THR A 590 -8.34 -11.68 -8.16
N VAL A 591 -8.01 -11.22 -6.94
CA VAL A 591 -6.67 -11.36 -6.35
C VAL A 591 -6.75 -11.82 -4.89
N GLN A 592 -5.65 -12.37 -4.38
CA GLN A 592 -5.58 -12.76 -2.98
C GLN A 592 -5.60 -11.51 -2.10
N THR A 593 -6.61 -11.40 -1.24
CA THR A 593 -6.72 -10.30 -0.28
C THR A 593 -6.48 -10.76 1.15
N GLY A 594 -5.93 -9.84 1.95
CA GLY A 594 -5.71 -9.95 3.39
C GLY A 594 -5.92 -8.57 4.02
N HIS A 595 -6.00 -8.47 5.37
CA HIS A 595 -6.12 -7.18 6.04
C HIS A 595 -7.35 -6.31 5.61
N ARG A 596 -8.36 -6.95 5.02
CA ARG A 596 -9.69 -6.39 4.73
C ARG A 596 -10.62 -6.57 5.93
N GLN A 597 -11.71 -5.79 5.95
CA GLN A 597 -12.77 -5.84 6.97
C GLN A 597 -14.07 -6.34 6.33
N GLN A 598 -15.11 -6.62 7.13
CA GLN A 598 -16.40 -7.11 6.65
C GLN A 598 -17.33 -5.92 6.33
N ASP A 599 -16.87 -5.09 5.39
CA ASP A 599 -17.30 -3.70 5.20
C ASP A 599 -17.80 -3.40 3.77
N VAL A 600 -18.24 -4.44 3.04
CA VAL A 600 -18.75 -4.30 1.67
C VAL A 600 -20.02 -3.45 1.66
N LEU A 601 -20.03 -2.46 0.76
CA LEU A 601 -20.96 -1.34 0.64
C LEU A 601 -20.99 -0.39 1.85
N SER A 602 -19.97 -0.38 2.71
CA SER A 602 -19.81 0.64 3.75
C SER A 602 -19.55 2.03 3.15
N LEU A 603 -19.90 3.09 3.89
CA LEU A 603 -19.66 4.47 3.51
C LEU A 603 -18.68 5.17 4.45
N SER A 604 -17.86 6.05 3.89
CA SER A 604 -17.11 7.07 4.64
C SER A 604 -17.32 8.44 4.00
N ILE A 605 -17.60 9.47 4.81
CA ILE A 605 -17.87 10.83 4.34
C ILE A 605 -16.86 11.80 4.95
N TYR A 606 -16.23 12.57 4.07
CA TYR A 606 -15.38 13.69 4.37
C TYR A 606 -16.03 14.97 3.87
N ALA A 607 -16.06 16.01 4.71
CA ALA A 607 -16.49 17.33 4.29
C ALA A 607 -15.76 18.41 5.08
N TYR A 608 -15.41 19.50 4.39
CA TYR A 608 -14.64 20.61 4.95
C TYR A 608 -13.30 20.17 5.58
N GLY A 609 -12.67 19.14 5.03
CA GLY A 609 -11.42 18.57 5.52
C GLY A 609 -11.55 17.63 6.72
N GLU A 610 -12.77 17.38 7.23
CA GLU A 610 -13.01 16.51 8.38
C GLU A 610 -13.60 15.16 7.96
N GLU A 611 -13.21 14.08 8.64
CA GLU A 611 -13.83 12.77 8.50
C GLU A 611 -15.06 12.71 9.42
N LEU A 612 -16.25 12.62 8.84
CA LEU A 612 -17.53 12.70 9.55
C LEU A 612 -18.09 11.29 9.77
N ALA A 613 -18.84 10.74 8.80
CA ALA A 613 -19.20 9.33 8.82
C ALA A 613 -17.91 8.54 8.58
N SER A 614 -17.39 7.95 9.66
CA SER A 614 -16.03 7.41 9.71
C SER A 614 -16.03 5.89 9.67
N ASP A 615 -14.96 5.31 9.17
CA ASP A 615 -14.61 3.92 9.45
C ASP A 615 -13.81 3.83 10.76
N ARG A 616 -13.75 2.68 11.43
CA ARG A 616 -12.91 2.51 12.62
C ARG A 616 -11.45 2.30 12.26
N GLY A 617 -11.16 1.70 11.11
CA GLY A 617 -9.81 1.44 10.62
C GLY A 617 -9.06 0.39 11.43
N TYR A 618 -7.74 0.54 11.53
CA TYR A 618 -6.88 -0.45 12.16
C TYR A 618 -6.62 -0.19 13.64
N PHE A 619 -7.19 -1.04 14.51
CA PHE A 619 -7.02 -0.93 15.95
C PHE A 619 -5.62 -1.38 16.42
N SER A 620 -5.25 -2.64 16.15
CA SER A 620 -3.95 -3.20 16.57
C SER A 620 -3.65 -4.59 15.96
N GLY A 621 -2.48 -5.17 16.26
CA GLY A 621 -2.15 -6.54 15.88
C GLY A 621 -3.21 -7.56 16.33
N SER A 622 -3.40 -8.64 15.56
CA SER A 622 -4.52 -9.60 15.65
C SER A 622 -4.70 -10.36 16.99
N ARG A 623 -3.86 -10.11 18.00
CA ARG A 623 -3.90 -10.79 19.31
C ARG A 623 -3.85 -9.86 20.52
N GLN A 624 -3.91 -8.54 20.33
CA GLN A 624 -3.99 -7.62 21.47
C GLN A 624 -5.42 -7.61 22.03
N LEU A 625 -5.55 -7.91 23.31
CA LEU A 625 -6.81 -7.85 24.04
C LEU A 625 -6.87 -6.58 24.88
N LEU A 626 -8.08 -6.08 25.05
CA LEU A 626 -8.41 -5.02 25.99
C LEU A 626 -8.34 -5.55 27.43
N PRO A 627 -8.29 -4.66 28.45
CA PRO A 627 -8.30 -5.07 29.85
C PRO A 627 -9.50 -5.94 30.26
N ASP A 628 -10.63 -5.82 29.55
CA ASP A 628 -11.84 -6.61 29.75
C ASP A 628 -11.84 -7.95 28.98
N GLY A 629 -10.75 -8.28 28.28
CA GLY A 629 -10.58 -9.51 27.52
C GLY A 629 -11.14 -9.48 26.09
N ARG A 630 -11.83 -8.41 25.66
CA ARG A 630 -12.32 -8.30 24.28
C ARG A 630 -11.20 -7.95 23.30
N SER A 631 -11.35 -8.35 22.05
CA SER A 631 -10.44 -7.96 20.96
C SER A 631 -10.96 -6.70 20.27
N GLY A 632 -10.28 -5.58 20.44
CA GLY A 632 -10.63 -4.35 19.72
C GLY A 632 -10.48 -4.50 18.19
N GLN A 633 -9.57 -5.37 17.73
CA GLN A 633 -9.43 -5.66 16.30
C GLN A 633 -10.59 -6.52 15.76
N ALA A 634 -11.22 -7.34 16.60
CA ALA A 634 -12.44 -8.06 16.20
C ALA A 634 -13.61 -7.07 16.03
N TRP A 635 -13.71 -6.07 16.90
CA TRP A 635 -14.68 -4.98 16.74
C TRP A 635 -14.47 -4.23 15.43
N THR A 636 -13.27 -3.72 15.17
CA THR A 636 -13.04 -2.90 13.97
C THR A 636 -13.11 -3.67 12.66
N LYS A 637 -12.99 -5.00 12.66
CA LYS A 637 -13.17 -5.84 11.45
C LYS A 637 -14.62 -6.19 11.16
N SER A 638 -15.48 -6.10 12.17
CA SER A 638 -16.85 -6.57 12.16
C SER A 638 -17.77 -5.64 11.39
N SER A 639 -18.70 -6.22 10.61
CA SER A 639 -19.80 -5.51 9.93
C SER A 639 -20.62 -4.63 10.86
N PHE A 640 -20.68 -4.96 12.16
CA PHE A 640 -21.37 -4.17 13.17
C PHE A 640 -20.73 -2.79 13.41
N SER A 641 -19.47 -2.60 13.03
CA SER A 641 -18.72 -1.36 13.27
C SER A 641 -18.74 -0.37 12.11
N HIS A 642 -19.39 -0.73 11.00
CA HIS A 642 -19.38 0.00 9.73
C HIS A 642 -20.71 0.71 9.42
N ASN A 643 -20.69 1.61 8.44
CA ASN A 643 -21.87 2.35 7.98
C ASN A 643 -22.54 1.62 6.81
N LEU A 644 -23.22 0.50 7.09
CA LEU A 644 -23.82 -0.41 6.10
C LEU A 644 -25.16 -0.99 6.62
N VAL A 645 -25.80 -1.89 5.86
CA VAL A 645 -26.96 -2.66 6.37
C VAL A 645 -26.49 -4.02 6.86
N VAL A 646 -26.67 -4.31 8.14
CA VAL A 646 -26.43 -5.65 8.70
C VAL A 646 -27.68 -6.50 8.45
N VAL A 647 -27.49 -7.74 8.02
CA VAL A 647 -28.56 -8.71 7.77
C VAL A 647 -28.45 -9.85 8.78
N ASP A 648 -29.58 -10.24 9.37
CA ASP A 648 -29.69 -11.35 10.32
C ASP A 648 -28.79 -11.25 11.56
N GLU A 649 -28.29 -10.05 11.85
CA GLU A 649 -27.30 -9.83 12.92
C GLU A 649 -26.06 -10.72 12.73
N GLU A 650 -25.68 -10.91 11.47
CA GLU A 650 -24.53 -11.70 11.05
C GLU A 650 -23.44 -10.85 10.40
N GLU A 651 -22.22 -11.36 10.49
CA GLU A 651 -21.07 -10.80 9.79
C GLU A 651 -21.12 -11.10 8.29
N GLN A 652 -20.65 -10.19 7.44
CA GLN A 652 -20.52 -10.45 6.01
C GLN A 652 -19.52 -11.58 5.71
N ALA A 653 -19.71 -12.25 4.57
CA ALA A 653 -18.76 -13.22 4.05
C ALA A 653 -17.37 -12.58 3.80
N THR A 654 -16.31 -13.40 3.87
CA THR A 654 -14.91 -12.95 3.71
C THR A 654 -14.16 -13.68 2.58
N ARG A 655 -14.87 -14.45 1.75
CA ARG A 655 -14.28 -15.24 0.66
C ARG A 655 -15.22 -15.28 -0.54
N ALA A 656 -14.66 -15.04 -1.73
CA ALA A 656 -15.38 -15.02 -3.00
C ALA A 656 -16.64 -14.12 -2.97
N CYS A 657 -16.50 -12.94 -2.35
CA CYS A 657 -17.54 -11.91 -2.28
C CYS A 657 -16.95 -10.53 -2.64
N GLY A 658 -17.81 -9.58 -2.95
CA GLY A 658 -17.42 -8.21 -3.32
C GLY A 658 -18.59 -7.45 -3.94
N THR A 659 -18.33 -6.53 -4.88
CA THR A 659 -19.39 -5.77 -5.54
C THR A 659 -19.33 -5.76 -7.06
N ASN A 660 -20.50 -5.74 -7.69
CA ASN A 660 -20.68 -5.33 -9.07
C ASN A 660 -21.03 -3.84 -9.15
N LEU A 661 -20.34 -3.09 -10.01
CA LEU A 661 -20.77 -1.73 -10.36
C LEU A 661 -21.97 -1.80 -11.31
N GLU A 662 -23.02 -1.06 -11.02
CA GLU A 662 -24.23 -1.03 -11.86
C GLU A 662 -24.47 0.33 -12.49
N LEU A 663 -24.22 1.43 -11.77
CA LEU A 663 -24.31 2.78 -12.31
C LEU A 663 -23.15 3.61 -11.78
N PHE A 664 -22.56 4.39 -12.68
CA PHE A 664 -21.70 5.50 -12.30
C PHE A 664 -21.94 6.64 -13.28
N GLY A 665 -22.14 7.83 -12.77
CA GLY A 665 -22.47 8.98 -13.62
C GLY A 665 -22.08 10.29 -12.98
N GLN A 666 -21.66 11.23 -13.82
CA GLN A 666 -21.25 12.56 -13.42
C GLN A 666 -21.84 13.59 -14.37
N ALA A 667 -22.31 14.68 -13.78
CA ALA A 667 -22.70 15.86 -14.53
C ALA A 667 -22.46 17.10 -13.64
N PRO A 668 -22.48 18.33 -14.20
CA PRO A 668 -22.25 19.54 -13.41
C PRO A 668 -23.10 19.62 -12.14
N GLY A 669 -22.43 19.46 -10.99
CA GLY A 669 -23.01 19.55 -9.65
C GLY A 669 -23.81 18.32 -9.18
N ILE A 670 -23.72 17.18 -9.86
CA ILE A 670 -24.30 15.90 -9.42
C ILE A 670 -23.42 14.70 -9.81
N GLU A 671 -23.27 13.77 -8.88
CA GLU A 671 -22.49 12.54 -9.06
C GLU A 671 -23.28 11.38 -8.45
N VAL A 672 -23.28 10.22 -9.10
CA VAL A 672 -24.00 9.03 -8.65
C VAL A 672 -23.13 7.79 -8.81
N VAL A 673 -23.20 6.91 -7.81
CA VAL A 673 -22.67 5.55 -7.86
C VAL A 673 -23.70 4.57 -7.33
N GLN A 674 -23.90 3.45 -8.02
CA GLN A 674 -24.69 2.32 -7.58
C GLN A 674 -23.88 1.03 -7.72
N ALA A 675 -23.86 0.24 -6.66
CA ALA A 675 -23.22 -1.06 -6.66
C ALA A 675 -24.07 -2.10 -5.90
N SER A 676 -24.00 -3.36 -6.34
CA SER A 676 -24.62 -4.50 -5.68
C SER A 676 -23.56 -5.44 -5.09
N GLY A 677 -23.80 -5.91 -3.87
CA GLY A 677 -22.98 -6.89 -3.19
C GLY A 677 -23.26 -8.30 -3.73
N VAL A 678 -22.20 -9.01 -4.09
CA VAL A 678 -22.22 -10.39 -4.57
C VAL A 678 -21.66 -11.31 -3.48
N ASN A 679 -22.45 -12.31 -3.08
CA ASN A 679 -22.13 -13.26 -2.00
C ASN A 679 -21.76 -12.62 -0.65
N VAL A 680 -22.10 -11.34 -0.44
CA VAL A 680 -21.80 -10.60 0.79
C VAL A 680 -22.58 -11.18 1.97
N TYR A 681 -23.88 -11.38 1.75
CA TYR A 681 -24.79 -12.13 2.62
C TYR A 681 -25.43 -13.23 1.77
N PRO A 682 -25.01 -14.50 1.90
CA PRO A 682 -25.53 -15.60 1.08
C PRO A 682 -27.05 -15.80 1.15
N GLN A 683 -27.68 -15.33 2.24
CA GLN A 683 -29.14 -15.35 2.43
C GLN A 683 -29.88 -14.21 1.69
N CYS A 684 -29.16 -13.27 1.06
CA CYS A 684 -29.75 -12.14 0.35
C CYS A 684 -29.83 -12.38 -1.16
N GLU A 685 -31.02 -12.14 -1.72
CA GLU A 685 -31.24 -12.03 -3.17
C GLU A 685 -30.79 -10.67 -3.70
N ALA A 686 -30.87 -9.62 -2.86
CA ALA A 686 -30.42 -8.28 -3.21
C ALA A 686 -29.75 -7.61 -2.00
N TYR A 687 -28.61 -6.99 -2.25
CA TYR A 687 -27.89 -6.15 -1.30
C TYR A 687 -27.23 -5.02 -2.10
N ARG A 688 -27.92 -3.89 -2.28
CA ARG A 688 -27.57 -2.85 -3.26
C ARG A 688 -27.61 -1.47 -2.65
N ARG A 689 -26.63 -0.64 -2.97
CA ARG A 689 -26.53 0.74 -2.48
C ARG A 689 -26.35 1.74 -3.62
N THR A 690 -27.13 2.81 -3.60
CA THR A 690 -27.01 3.98 -4.49
C THR A 690 -26.64 5.19 -3.65
N CYS A 691 -25.53 5.84 -3.95
CA CYS A 691 -25.10 7.10 -3.33
C CYS A 691 -25.12 8.22 -4.37
N VAL A 692 -25.77 9.33 -4.04
CA VAL A 692 -25.87 10.51 -4.92
C VAL A 692 -25.31 11.71 -4.18
N MET A 693 -24.26 12.34 -4.71
CA MET A 693 -23.72 13.59 -4.17
C MET A 693 -24.19 14.76 -5.02
N VAL A 694 -24.81 15.76 -4.39
CA VAL A 694 -25.33 16.95 -5.08
C VAL A 694 -24.73 18.22 -4.48
N THR A 695 -24.26 19.10 -5.35
CA THR A 695 -23.75 20.43 -4.93
C THR A 695 -24.93 21.33 -4.54
N ALA A 696 -24.94 21.78 -3.29
CA ALA A 696 -25.91 22.71 -2.73
C ALA A 696 -25.58 24.18 -3.09
N PRO A 697 -26.57 25.10 -3.09
CA PRO A 697 -26.30 26.53 -3.22
C PRO A 697 -25.29 27.00 -2.17
N GLY A 698 -24.27 27.75 -2.59
CA GLY A 698 -23.16 28.18 -1.72
C GLY A 698 -21.95 27.22 -1.69
N GLY A 699 -21.98 26.14 -2.48
CA GLY A 699 -20.84 25.26 -2.74
C GLY A 699 -20.56 24.19 -1.69
N GLY A 700 -21.49 23.96 -0.75
CA GLY A 700 -21.52 22.74 0.06
C GLY A 700 -22.12 21.56 -0.73
N VAL A 701 -22.21 20.40 -0.10
CA VAL A 701 -22.86 19.22 -0.68
C VAL A 701 -23.92 18.65 0.25
N TYR A 702 -24.88 17.92 -0.30
CA TYR A 702 -25.67 16.93 0.44
C TYR A 702 -25.63 15.61 -0.33
N ILE A 703 -25.90 14.52 0.38
CA ILE A 703 -25.88 13.17 -0.15
C ILE A 703 -27.27 12.55 -0.01
N VAL A 704 -27.72 11.82 -1.02
CA VAL A 704 -28.85 10.88 -0.90
C VAL A 704 -28.30 9.47 -0.91
N ASP A 705 -28.63 8.71 0.13
CA ASP A 705 -28.20 7.33 0.33
C ASP A 705 -29.42 6.40 0.26
N LEU A 706 -29.41 5.48 -0.70
CA LEU A 706 -30.50 4.55 -0.95
C LEU A 706 -29.97 3.11 -0.85
N PHE A 707 -30.47 2.33 0.11
CA PHE A 707 -30.06 0.95 0.33
C PHE A 707 -31.24 0.00 0.14
N ARG A 708 -31.10 -0.98 -0.76
CA ARG A 708 -32.12 -1.99 -1.06
C ARG A 708 -31.61 -3.35 -0.63
N VAL A 709 -32.36 -4.02 0.23
CA VAL A 709 -32.03 -5.36 0.72
C VAL A 709 -33.25 -6.27 0.61
N LYS A 710 -33.06 -7.47 0.07
CA LYS A 710 -34.08 -8.52 -0.02
C LYS A 710 -33.48 -9.87 0.35
N GLY A 711 -34.15 -10.60 1.24
CA GLY A 711 -33.63 -11.83 1.84
C GLY A 711 -33.54 -11.67 3.36
N GLY A 712 -33.08 -12.71 4.05
CA GLY A 712 -33.00 -12.70 5.52
C GLY A 712 -34.33 -12.39 6.22
N ARG A 713 -34.25 -12.05 7.50
CA ARG A 713 -35.38 -11.84 8.42
C ARG A 713 -35.29 -10.54 9.20
N ILE A 714 -34.10 -9.98 9.35
CA ILE A 714 -33.87 -8.68 9.98
C ILE A 714 -32.86 -7.89 9.18
N HIS A 715 -33.19 -6.62 8.91
CA HIS A 715 -32.28 -5.66 8.30
C HIS A 715 -32.04 -4.51 9.27
N GLN A 716 -30.79 -4.12 9.45
CA GLN A 716 -30.39 -3.03 10.34
C GLN A 716 -29.47 -2.07 9.59
N TYR A 717 -30.03 -0.95 9.12
CA TYR A 717 -29.22 0.15 8.58
C TYR A 717 -28.45 0.81 9.72
N ALA A 718 -27.13 0.59 9.74
CA ALA A 718 -26.21 1.13 10.72
C ALA A 718 -25.58 2.43 10.21
N PHE A 719 -25.61 3.46 11.05
CA PHE A 719 -24.95 4.74 10.77
C PHE A 719 -24.33 5.32 12.04
N HIS A 720 -23.14 5.87 11.89
CA HIS A 720 -22.45 6.62 12.91
C HIS A 720 -21.56 7.70 12.31
N CYS A 721 -21.22 8.69 13.13
CA CYS A 721 -20.41 9.83 12.77
C CYS A 721 -19.48 10.16 13.93
N ASN A 722 -18.28 10.64 13.60
CA ASN A 722 -17.41 11.28 14.59
C ASN A 722 -18.14 12.46 15.26
N GLY A 723 -17.75 12.75 16.50
CA GLY A 723 -18.29 13.87 17.26
C GLY A 723 -19.46 13.51 18.16
N SER A 724 -20.14 14.54 18.66
CA SER A 724 -21.17 14.40 19.68
C SER A 724 -22.56 14.65 19.09
N PRO A 725 -23.59 13.90 19.50
CA PRO A 725 -24.96 14.17 19.10
C PRO A 725 -25.41 15.58 19.49
N ILE A 726 -26.13 16.27 18.60
CA ILE A 726 -26.76 17.56 18.89
C ILE A 726 -28.19 17.31 19.37
N ALA A 727 -28.53 17.79 20.56
CA ALA A 727 -29.84 17.60 21.17
C ALA A 727 -31.02 18.31 20.45
N SER A 728 -30.78 19.00 19.32
CA SER A 728 -31.69 20.01 18.76
C SER A 728 -32.88 19.47 17.94
N HIS A 729 -33.01 18.16 17.75
CA HIS A 729 -34.20 17.57 17.13
C HIS A 729 -34.79 16.52 18.07
N SER A 730 -35.79 16.93 18.86
CA SER A 730 -36.55 16.01 19.71
C SER A 730 -37.16 14.92 18.83
N THR A 731 -36.55 13.73 18.80
CA THR A 731 -37.17 12.54 18.23
C THR A 731 -38.47 12.32 19.01
N LYS A 732 -39.59 12.30 18.28
CA LYS A 732 -40.91 11.97 18.84
C LYS A 732 -41.33 10.65 18.18
N PRO A 733 -41.65 9.61 18.97
CA PRO A 733 -41.62 9.54 20.43
C PRO A 733 -40.20 9.61 21.02
N ALA A 734 -40.09 9.96 22.30
CA ALA A 734 -38.80 10.04 23.00
C ALA A 734 -38.16 8.64 23.13
N PRO A 735 -36.83 8.50 23.01
CA PRO A 735 -36.16 7.21 23.12
C PRO A 735 -36.44 6.54 24.47
N GLN A 736 -36.73 5.24 24.45
CA GLN A 736 -36.96 4.42 25.65
C GLN A 736 -35.91 3.31 25.75
N PRO A 737 -35.46 2.90 26.94
CA PRO A 737 -34.59 1.73 27.07
C PRO A 737 -35.14 0.52 26.31
N THR A 738 -34.28 -0.17 25.57
CA THR A 738 -34.67 -1.36 24.78
C THR A 738 -33.60 -2.43 24.90
N GLU A 739 -33.93 -3.68 24.57
CA GLU A 739 -32.94 -4.73 24.38
C GLU A 739 -32.46 -4.78 22.93
N VAL A 740 -31.22 -5.24 22.79
CA VAL A 740 -30.57 -5.64 21.53
C VAL A 740 -30.15 -7.10 21.68
N SER A 741 -29.89 -7.79 20.56
CA SER A 741 -29.44 -9.18 20.60
C SER A 741 -28.07 -9.35 21.25
N GLU A 742 -27.68 -10.58 21.54
CA GLU A 742 -26.36 -10.90 22.10
C GLU A 742 -25.20 -10.43 21.19
N ALA A 743 -25.36 -10.56 19.87
CA ALA A 743 -24.39 -10.11 18.88
C ALA A 743 -24.12 -8.61 19.01
N TRP A 744 -25.18 -7.80 19.03
CA TRP A 744 -25.07 -6.36 19.24
C TRP A 744 -24.66 -5.99 20.67
N GLY A 745 -25.20 -6.67 21.68
CA GLY A 745 -24.94 -6.43 23.10
C GLY A 745 -23.50 -6.72 23.53
N THR A 746 -22.74 -7.46 22.69
CA THR A 746 -21.28 -7.61 22.86
C THR A 746 -20.54 -6.28 22.74
N TRP A 747 -21.08 -5.35 21.94
CA TRP A 747 -20.43 -4.09 21.60
C TRP A 747 -21.22 -2.85 22.00
N LEU A 748 -22.55 -2.92 22.00
CA LEU A 748 -23.43 -1.78 22.26
C LEU A 748 -23.79 -1.65 23.74
N GLU A 749 -23.73 -0.41 24.23
CA GLU A 749 -24.15 -0.01 25.57
C GLU A 749 -25.31 1.00 25.50
N ASN A 750 -26.08 1.11 26.59
CA ASN A 750 -27.21 2.03 26.74
C ASN A 750 -28.19 2.09 25.53
N PRO A 751 -28.66 0.96 25.00
CA PRO A 751 -29.59 0.94 23.87
C PRO A 751 -30.93 1.60 24.22
N HIS A 752 -31.35 2.56 23.39
CA HIS A 752 -32.67 3.17 23.46
C HIS A 752 -33.41 3.03 22.12
N GLY A 753 -34.62 2.49 22.16
CA GLY A 753 -35.51 2.32 21.02
C GLY A 753 -36.41 3.54 20.79
N ILE A 754 -36.66 3.81 19.53
CA ILE A 754 -37.62 4.80 19.02
C ILE A 754 -38.50 4.05 18.02
N SER A 755 -39.83 4.15 18.14
CA SER A 755 -40.77 3.69 17.10
C SER A 755 -41.20 4.92 16.31
N PRO A 756 -40.53 5.25 15.19
CA PRO A 756 -40.81 6.48 14.47
C PRO A 756 -42.21 6.47 13.84
N GLU A 757 -42.91 7.60 13.89
CA GLU A 757 -44.19 7.79 13.18
C GLU A 757 -44.02 8.59 11.87
N LYS A 758 -42.82 9.13 11.65
CA LYS A 758 -42.45 9.98 10.51
C LYS A 758 -40.93 9.94 10.31
N SER A 759 -40.46 10.59 9.25
CA SER A 759 -39.03 10.78 9.02
C SER A 759 -38.33 11.37 10.24
N THR A 760 -37.13 10.87 10.51
CA THR A 760 -36.38 11.16 11.73
C THR A 760 -34.99 11.71 11.37
N THR A 761 -34.61 12.82 12.00
CA THR A 761 -33.30 13.44 11.79
C THR A 761 -32.42 13.24 13.01
N PHE A 762 -31.20 12.75 12.78
CA PHE A 762 -30.12 12.65 13.75
C PHE A 762 -29.04 13.66 13.36
N ALA A 763 -28.46 14.36 14.33
CA ALA A 763 -27.46 15.38 14.07
C ALA A 763 -26.24 15.20 14.98
N TRP A 764 -25.06 15.46 14.43
CA TRP A 764 -23.78 15.43 15.13
C TRP A 764 -23.02 16.73 14.91
N GLN A 765 -22.22 17.12 15.90
CA GLN A 765 -21.20 18.14 15.76
C GLN A 765 -19.83 17.52 15.97
N PHE A 766 -18.97 17.65 14.96
CA PHE A 766 -17.55 17.29 15.06
C PHE A 766 -16.71 18.51 14.75
N ARG A 767 -15.96 18.99 15.74
CA ARG A 767 -15.20 20.24 15.67
C ARG A 767 -16.12 21.40 15.25
N ASN A 768 -15.91 22.00 14.09
CA ASN A 768 -16.71 23.10 13.55
C ASN A 768 -17.65 22.67 12.42
N VAL A 769 -17.89 21.38 12.24
CA VAL A 769 -18.76 20.83 11.20
C VAL A 769 -19.93 20.09 11.84
N ASN A 770 -21.14 20.42 11.41
CA ASN A 770 -22.34 19.67 11.73
C ASN A 770 -22.63 18.66 10.61
N LEU A 771 -23.22 17.52 10.96
CA LEU A 771 -23.76 16.55 10.01
C LEU A 771 -25.17 16.18 10.43
N ASP A 772 -26.14 16.34 9.54
CA ASP A 772 -27.50 15.82 9.71
C ASP A 772 -27.66 14.54 8.88
N LEU A 773 -28.26 13.50 9.45
CA LEU A 773 -28.81 12.32 8.78
C LEU A 773 -30.34 12.36 8.93
N THR A 774 -31.06 12.56 7.83
CA THR A 774 -32.53 12.45 7.82
C THR A 774 -32.95 11.15 7.18
N LEU A 775 -33.41 10.20 7.99
CA LEU A 775 -34.00 8.93 7.52
C LEU A 775 -35.44 9.19 7.07
N LEU A 776 -35.73 8.93 5.79
CA LEU A 776 -37.00 9.27 5.16
C LEU A 776 -38.05 8.17 5.30
N ASN A 777 -37.65 6.91 5.22
CA ASN A 777 -38.53 5.77 5.49
C ASN A 777 -38.78 5.64 7.01
N ILE A 778 -39.86 4.95 7.35
CA ILE A 778 -40.26 4.68 8.73
C ILE A 778 -39.93 3.20 9.02
N PRO A 779 -38.80 2.90 9.69
CA PRO A 779 -38.49 1.54 10.10
C PRO A 779 -39.38 1.08 11.26
N ASP A 780 -39.43 -0.23 11.51
CA ASP A 780 -40.19 -0.80 12.65
C ASP A 780 -39.74 -0.20 13.98
N ARG A 781 -38.41 -0.04 14.13
CA ARG A 781 -37.81 0.74 15.20
C ARG A 781 -36.46 1.32 14.79
N VAL A 782 -36.03 2.35 15.50
CA VAL A 782 -34.65 2.85 15.49
C VAL A 782 -34.04 2.63 16.86
N VAL A 783 -32.88 1.97 16.92
CA VAL A 783 -32.08 1.85 18.14
C VAL A 783 -30.96 2.88 18.11
N VAL A 784 -30.79 3.59 19.22
CA VAL A 784 -29.72 4.54 19.46
C VAL A 784 -28.88 4.01 20.62
N ALA A 785 -27.60 3.71 20.39
CA ALA A 785 -26.73 3.07 21.37
C ALA A 785 -25.31 3.63 21.38
N ASP A 786 -24.60 3.43 22.49
CA ASP A 786 -23.18 3.72 22.66
C ASP A 786 -22.36 2.58 22.07
N ALA A 787 -21.45 2.87 21.16
CA ALA A 787 -20.51 1.90 20.61
C ALA A 787 -19.06 2.34 20.87
N PRO A 788 -18.11 1.40 21.03
CA PRO A 788 -16.71 1.74 21.23
C PRO A 788 -16.15 2.57 20.07
N GLY A 789 -15.70 3.79 20.39
CA GLY A 789 -15.09 4.72 19.42
C GLY A 789 -13.62 4.46 19.12
N TRP A 790 -13.09 3.30 19.53
CA TRP A 790 -11.68 3.01 19.49
C TRP A 790 -11.16 2.89 18.06
N ARG A 791 -10.03 3.53 17.80
CA ARG A 791 -9.35 3.46 16.49
C ARG A 791 -7.90 3.00 16.58
N VAL A 792 -7.26 3.06 17.76
CA VAL A 792 -5.98 2.40 18.07
C VAL A 792 -5.91 1.97 19.55
N SER A 793 -5.00 1.06 19.91
CA SER A 793 -4.87 0.48 21.26
C SER A 793 -4.13 1.35 22.30
N THR A 794 -4.15 2.68 22.19
CA THR A 794 -3.52 3.58 23.18
C THR A 794 -4.45 3.88 24.35
N THR A 795 -3.88 4.21 25.51
CA THR A 795 -4.67 4.58 26.70
C THR A 795 -5.55 5.80 26.44
N GLU A 796 -5.04 6.77 25.67
CA GLU A 796 -5.79 7.97 25.30
C GLU A 796 -6.98 7.65 24.37
N GLU A 797 -6.82 6.73 23.42
CA GLU A 797 -7.93 6.31 22.55
C GLU A 797 -9.00 5.52 23.29
N LEU A 798 -8.59 4.61 24.17
CA LEU A 798 -9.52 3.80 24.95
C LEU A 798 -10.34 4.65 25.94
N ALA A 799 -9.82 5.83 26.32
CA ALA A 799 -10.50 6.79 27.18
C ALA A 799 -11.45 7.75 26.44
N LYS A 800 -11.49 7.73 25.10
CA LYS A 800 -12.42 8.57 24.34
C LYS A 800 -13.87 8.16 24.61
N PRO A 801 -14.81 9.12 24.56
CA PRO A 801 -16.23 8.82 24.71
C PRO A 801 -16.70 7.85 23.61
N ALA A 802 -17.72 7.06 23.92
CA ALA A 802 -18.38 6.20 22.95
C ALA A 802 -18.93 7.02 21.77
N ILE A 803 -18.97 6.38 20.61
CA ILE A 803 -19.59 6.92 19.40
C ILE A 803 -21.07 6.53 19.43
N ARG A 804 -21.95 7.47 19.08
CA ARG A 804 -23.38 7.19 18.95
C ARG A 804 -23.65 6.44 17.65
N GLN A 805 -24.16 5.22 17.79
CA GLN A 805 -24.60 4.38 16.68
C GLN A 805 -26.12 4.41 16.55
N ILE A 806 -26.60 4.53 15.31
CA ILE A 806 -28.00 4.48 14.92
C ILE A 806 -28.23 3.17 14.16
N LEU A 807 -29.25 2.40 14.56
CA LEU A 807 -29.68 1.18 13.87
C LEU A 807 -31.15 1.32 13.49
N ALA A 808 -31.43 1.57 12.21
CA ALA A 808 -32.81 1.54 11.70
C ALA A 808 -33.17 0.11 11.29
N GLU A 809 -34.07 -0.50 12.06
CA GLU A 809 -34.35 -1.93 12.02
C GLU A 809 -35.70 -2.24 11.39
N ASN A 810 -35.72 -3.20 10.48
CA ASN A 810 -36.93 -3.83 9.96
C ASN A 810 -36.87 -5.34 10.21
N ARG A 811 -38.02 -5.96 10.50
CA ARG A 811 -38.15 -7.40 10.74
C ARG A 811 -39.26 -8.02 9.90
N ALA A 812 -39.07 -9.27 9.51
CA ALA A 812 -40.13 -10.10 8.95
C ALA A 812 -41.23 -10.33 10.02
N GLY A 813 -42.49 -10.24 9.61
CA GLY A 813 -43.66 -10.43 10.47
C GLY A 813 -43.91 -11.88 10.87
N ASP A 814 -43.47 -12.86 10.06
CA ASP A 814 -43.53 -14.29 10.39
C ASP A 814 -42.33 -15.09 9.83
N GLU A 815 -42.29 -16.41 10.06
CA GLU A 815 -41.19 -17.30 9.67
C GLU A 815 -41.07 -17.55 8.15
N ASN A 816 -42.15 -17.35 7.39
CA ASN A 816 -42.19 -17.61 5.95
C ASN A 816 -42.04 -16.33 5.10
N GLU A 817 -42.13 -15.15 5.71
CA GLU A 817 -41.93 -13.88 5.03
C GLU A 817 -40.46 -13.64 4.68
N VAL A 818 -40.19 -13.38 3.40
CA VAL A 818 -38.90 -12.87 2.92
C VAL A 818 -38.91 -11.34 3.05
N LEU A 819 -38.05 -10.81 3.92
CA LEU A 819 -37.99 -9.36 4.17
C LEU A 819 -37.42 -8.61 2.96
N ALA A 820 -38.05 -7.49 2.61
CA ALA A 820 -37.57 -6.58 1.56
C ALA A 820 -37.56 -5.14 2.07
N SER A 821 -36.40 -4.64 2.46
CA SER A 821 -36.22 -3.28 2.99
C SER A 821 -35.63 -2.33 1.97
N ARG A 822 -36.08 -1.08 2.04
CA ARG A 822 -35.54 0.06 1.29
C ARG A 822 -35.31 1.18 2.28
N TYR A 823 -34.06 1.57 2.47
CA TYR A 823 -33.66 2.70 3.31
C TYR A 823 -33.33 3.87 2.39
N ALA A 824 -33.93 5.02 2.63
CA ALA A 824 -33.61 6.28 1.97
C ALA A 824 -33.26 7.32 3.03
N ALA A 825 -32.08 7.91 2.90
CA ALA A 825 -31.58 8.93 3.80
C ALA A 825 -31.01 10.14 3.05
N VAL A 826 -31.11 11.32 3.66
CA VAL A 826 -30.43 12.54 3.22
C VAL A 826 -29.38 12.94 4.26
N ILE A 827 -28.12 13.02 3.83
CA ILE A 827 -26.98 13.36 4.68
C ILE A 827 -26.47 14.75 4.29
N ALA A 828 -26.39 15.68 5.23
CA ALA A 828 -26.01 17.06 4.97
C ALA A 828 -24.90 17.54 5.93
N PRO A 829 -23.65 17.65 5.47
CA PRO A 829 -22.58 18.31 6.22
C PRO A 829 -22.58 19.84 6.03
N TYR A 830 -22.43 20.61 7.11
CA TYR A 830 -22.44 22.07 7.05
C TYR A 830 -21.69 22.78 8.18
N ARG A 831 -21.28 24.02 7.91
CA ARG A 831 -20.69 24.95 8.90
C ARG A 831 -21.56 26.19 9.18
N SER A 832 -22.64 26.38 8.42
CA SER A 832 -23.59 27.47 8.62
C SER A 832 -24.39 27.30 9.91
N GLU A 833 -25.05 28.36 10.37
CA GLU A 833 -25.90 28.31 11.58
C GLU A 833 -27.01 27.26 11.50
N GLY A 834 -27.45 26.88 10.29
CA GLY A 834 -28.41 25.81 10.10
C GLY A 834 -28.15 25.01 8.85
N SER A 835 -28.79 23.84 8.79
CA SER A 835 -28.68 22.88 7.69
C SER A 835 -28.98 23.52 6.32
N PRO A 836 -28.23 23.19 5.26
CA PRO A 836 -28.55 23.60 3.89
C PRO A 836 -29.84 22.93 3.41
N VAL A 837 -30.15 21.74 3.91
CA VAL A 837 -31.39 21.02 3.66
C VAL A 837 -32.49 21.60 4.55
N LYS A 838 -33.49 22.22 3.93
CA LYS A 838 -34.65 22.82 4.59
C LYS A 838 -35.81 21.85 4.77
N GLY A 839 -35.80 20.76 4.01
CA GLY A 839 -36.73 19.64 4.15
C GLY A 839 -36.39 18.56 3.15
N ALA A 840 -36.72 17.31 3.47
CA ALA A 840 -36.61 16.18 2.56
C ALA A 840 -37.79 15.24 2.78
N GLN A 841 -38.29 14.64 1.69
CA GLN A 841 -39.39 13.68 1.74
C GLN A 841 -39.25 12.61 0.67
N LEU A 842 -39.76 11.43 0.97
CA LEU A 842 -39.87 10.33 0.02
C LEU A 842 -41.15 10.52 -0.81
N LEU A 843 -40.99 10.62 -2.12
CA LEU A 843 -42.09 10.75 -3.09
C LEU A 843 -42.56 9.41 -3.64
N LEU A 844 -41.66 8.43 -3.68
CA LEU A 844 -41.93 7.08 -4.19
C LEU A 844 -41.14 6.06 -3.35
N ASP A 845 -41.83 5.00 -2.94
CA ASP A 845 -41.27 3.80 -2.29
C ASP A 845 -42.05 2.59 -2.80
N ASP A 846 -41.63 2.06 -3.95
CA ASP A 846 -42.28 0.91 -4.56
C ASP A 846 -41.56 -0.38 -4.15
N ALA A 847 -42.22 -1.19 -3.31
CA ALA A 847 -41.68 -2.44 -2.83
C ALA A 847 -41.51 -3.50 -3.93
N HIS A 848 -42.30 -3.44 -4.99
CA HIS A 848 -42.27 -4.44 -6.07
C HIS A 848 -41.16 -4.12 -7.06
N SER A 849 -41.11 -2.89 -7.58
CA SER A 849 -40.08 -2.49 -8.54
C SER A 849 -38.77 -2.03 -7.91
N GLY A 850 -38.75 -1.77 -6.60
CA GLY A 850 -37.59 -1.21 -5.89
C GLY A 850 -37.36 0.27 -6.21
N ALA A 851 -38.28 0.94 -6.90
CA ALA A 851 -38.17 2.35 -7.25
C ALA A 851 -38.26 3.25 -6.00
N LEU A 852 -37.31 4.16 -5.87
CA LEU A 852 -37.26 5.17 -4.81
C LEU A 852 -37.15 6.54 -5.45
N ALA A 853 -37.84 7.52 -4.87
CA ALA A 853 -37.67 8.90 -5.29
C ALA A 853 -37.74 9.88 -4.13
N VAL A 854 -36.81 10.83 -4.09
CA VAL A 854 -36.60 11.76 -3.00
C VAL A 854 -36.75 13.20 -3.51
N GLN A 855 -37.48 14.01 -2.76
CA GLN A 855 -37.45 15.47 -2.90
C GLN A 855 -36.56 16.06 -1.80
N VAL A 856 -35.66 16.96 -2.17
CA VAL A 856 -34.82 17.74 -1.25
C VAL A 856 -35.05 19.23 -1.47
N LYS A 857 -35.54 19.92 -0.45
CA LYS A 857 -35.77 21.36 -0.47
C LYS A 857 -34.58 22.08 0.13
N LEU A 858 -34.03 23.04 -0.61
CA LEU A 858 -32.94 23.92 -0.22
C LEU A 858 -33.45 25.37 -0.19
N LYS A 859 -32.57 26.32 0.12
CA LYS A 859 -32.90 27.75 -0.05
C LYS A 859 -32.88 28.10 -1.55
N GLY A 860 -34.01 28.51 -2.12
CA GLY A 860 -34.08 28.95 -3.52
C GLY A 860 -34.13 27.82 -4.57
N ARG A 861 -34.13 26.55 -4.13
CA ARG A 861 -34.00 25.39 -5.01
C ARG A 861 -34.70 24.17 -4.42
N THR A 862 -35.37 23.38 -5.25
CA THR A 862 -35.90 22.06 -4.91
C THR A 862 -35.36 21.04 -5.89
N ASP A 863 -34.78 19.97 -5.36
CA ASP A 863 -34.15 18.90 -6.12
C ASP A 863 -35.05 17.64 -6.05
N TYR A 864 -35.29 17.01 -7.20
CA TYR A 864 -36.03 15.76 -7.36
C TYR A 864 -35.06 14.69 -7.87
N ILE A 865 -34.95 13.59 -7.13
CA ILE A 865 -34.01 12.49 -7.43
C ILE A 865 -34.81 11.20 -7.52
N GLY A 866 -34.71 10.50 -8.64
CA GLY A 866 -35.27 9.17 -8.86
C GLY A 866 -34.16 8.13 -9.01
N SER A 867 -34.33 6.99 -8.35
CA SER A 867 -33.49 5.81 -8.52
C SER A 867 -34.39 4.59 -8.64
N THR A 868 -34.36 3.95 -9.81
CA THR A 868 -35.15 2.76 -10.15
C THR A 868 -34.23 1.62 -10.57
N LEU A 869 -34.79 0.43 -10.74
CA LEU A 869 -34.07 -0.76 -11.20
C LEU A 869 -34.50 -1.17 -12.62
N ASP A 870 -35.26 -0.31 -13.29
CA ASP A 870 -35.82 -0.51 -14.62
C ASP A 870 -36.09 0.84 -15.30
N GLN A 871 -36.36 0.84 -16.60
CA GLN A 871 -36.65 2.03 -17.40
C GLN A 871 -38.16 2.32 -17.55
N THR A 872 -39.01 1.77 -16.69
CA THR A 872 -40.46 2.06 -16.73
C THR A 872 -40.70 3.54 -16.38
N GLU A 873 -41.47 4.23 -17.22
CA GLU A 873 -41.80 5.64 -16.98
C GLU A 873 -42.55 5.81 -15.66
N ARG A 874 -42.05 6.69 -14.80
CA ARG A 874 -42.66 7.03 -13.51
C ARG A 874 -42.71 8.53 -13.30
N ARG A 875 -43.72 8.96 -12.54
CA ARG A 875 -43.87 10.36 -12.10
C ARG A 875 -43.29 10.55 -10.71
N ILE A 876 -42.33 11.46 -10.59
CA ILE A 876 -41.62 11.85 -9.37
C ILE A 876 -41.91 13.33 -9.14
N GLY A 877 -43.00 13.62 -8.40
CA GLY A 877 -43.47 15.00 -8.26
C GLY A 877 -43.78 15.62 -9.64
N PRO A 878 -43.10 16.72 -10.05
CA PRO A 878 -43.28 17.33 -11.36
C PRO A 878 -42.47 16.66 -12.49
N VAL A 879 -41.61 15.69 -12.18
CA VAL A 879 -40.74 15.00 -13.14
C VAL A 879 -41.44 13.75 -13.64
N ALA A 880 -41.44 13.49 -14.94
CA ALA A 880 -41.73 12.16 -15.49
C ALA A 880 -40.46 11.62 -16.15
N ALA A 881 -40.01 10.44 -15.75
CA ALA A 881 -38.76 9.86 -16.23
C ALA A 881 -38.86 8.35 -16.43
N ALA A 882 -38.21 7.87 -17.49
CA ALA A 882 -38.02 6.48 -17.85
C ALA A 882 -36.52 6.20 -17.87
N GLY A 883 -35.97 5.74 -16.74
CA GLY A 883 -34.54 5.50 -16.57
C GLY A 883 -34.17 5.12 -15.15
N GLU A 884 -33.05 4.44 -14.98
CA GLU A 884 -32.59 3.96 -13.66
C GLU A 884 -32.13 5.08 -12.72
N PHE A 885 -31.68 6.20 -13.27
CA PHE A 885 -31.42 7.40 -12.49
C PHE A 885 -31.89 8.67 -13.19
N ALA A 886 -32.63 9.50 -12.44
CA ALA A 886 -33.16 10.77 -12.91
C ALA A 886 -32.97 11.86 -11.86
N PHE A 887 -32.60 13.06 -12.30
CA PHE A 887 -32.45 14.22 -11.44
C PHE A 887 -33.00 15.48 -12.11
N VAL A 888 -33.73 16.30 -11.37
CA VAL A 888 -34.16 17.64 -11.79
C VAL A 888 -34.06 18.60 -10.61
N SER A 889 -33.42 19.75 -10.82
CA SER A 889 -33.51 20.90 -9.93
C SER A 889 -34.49 21.93 -10.49
N VAL A 890 -35.36 22.46 -9.64
CA VAL A 890 -36.21 23.63 -9.96
C VAL A 890 -35.93 24.76 -8.97
N ASP A 891 -36.15 26.00 -9.40
CA ASP A 891 -36.08 27.17 -8.52
C ASP A 891 -37.36 27.35 -7.67
N ASP A 892 -37.44 28.43 -6.89
CA ASP A 892 -38.63 28.73 -6.07
C ASP A 892 -39.90 29.05 -6.91
N ARG A 893 -39.76 29.34 -8.21
CA ARG A 893 -40.88 29.54 -9.14
C ARG A 893 -41.32 28.23 -9.80
N GLY A 894 -40.57 27.14 -9.61
CA GLY A 894 -40.78 25.87 -10.28
C GLY A 894 -40.17 25.80 -11.68
N GLU A 895 -39.36 26.79 -12.08
CA GLU A 895 -38.64 26.78 -13.35
C GLU A 895 -37.45 25.83 -13.25
N VAL A 896 -37.23 25.01 -14.28
CA VAL A 896 -36.14 24.03 -14.28
C VAL A 896 -34.79 24.73 -14.40
N VAL A 897 -33.89 24.42 -13.48
CA VAL A 897 -32.50 24.91 -13.47
C VAL A 897 -31.59 23.94 -14.20
N ARG A 898 -31.76 22.65 -13.94
CA ARG A 898 -30.95 21.57 -14.51
C ARG A 898 -31.65 20.22 -14.40
N GLY A 899 -31.30 19.30 -15.28
CA GLY A 899 -31.71 17.91 -15.23
C GLY A 899 -30.64 16.97 -15.76
N TYR A 900 -30.69 15.74 -15.27
CA TYR A 900 -29.78 14.67 -15.64
C TYR A 900 -30.52 13.35 -15.70
N LEU A 901 -30.37 12.62 -16.80
CA LEU A 901 -30.88 11.27 -17.00
C LEU A 901 -29.69 10.34 -17.24
N LEU A 902 -29.64 9.22 -16.54
CA LEU A 902 -28.62 8.19 -16.67
C LEU A 902 -29.31 6.82 -16.79
N ASN A 903 -28.84 6.04 -17.76
CA ASN A 903 -29.39 4.74 -18.11
C ASN A 903 -30.92 4.79 -18.31
N GLY A 904 -31.36 5.69 -19.19
CA GLY A 904 -32.78 5.97 -19.46
C GLY A 904 -33.03 6.58 -20.82
N THR A 905 -34.30 6.65 -21.23
CA THR A 905 -34.71 7.12 -22.56
C THR A 905 -35.43 8.46 -22.53
N VAL A 906 -36.19 8.77 -21.47
CA VAL A 906 -36.99 9.99 -21.39
C VAL A 906 -36.90 10.63 -20.02
N LEU A 907 -36.78 11.97 -19.98
CA LEU A 907 -36.99 12.79 -18.79
C LEU A 907 -37.70 14.08 -19.19
N THR A 908 -38.82 14.40 -18.54
CA THR A 908 -39.59 15.61 -18.76
C THR A 908 -39.93 16.32 -17.44
N CYS A 909 -39.82 17.65 -17.43
CA CYS A 909 -40.27 18.50 -16.33
C CYS A 909 -40.44 19.93 -16.83
N GLY A 910 -41.66 20.48 -16.80
CA GLY A 910 -41.92 21.80 -17.42
C GLY A 910 -41.46 21.83 -18.88
N ASP A 911 -40.59 22.78 -19.23
CA ASP A 911 -40.01 22.92 -20.58
C ASP A 911 -38.76 22.04 -20.81
N LEU A 912 -38.24 21.38 -19.77
CA LEU A 912 -37.13 20.45 -19.93
C LEU A 912 -37.64 19.14 -20.55
N GLN A 913 -37.04 18.76 -21.68
CA GLN A 913 -37.20 17.46 -22.30
C GLN A 913 -35.84 16.88 -22.68
N ILE A 914 -35.53 15.71 -22.14
CA ILE A 914 -34.40 14.87 -22.54
C ILE A 914 -34.99 13.62 -23.20
N SER A 915 -34.50 13.30 -24.40
CA SER A 915 -34.84 12.06 -25.11
C SER A 915 -33.56 11.42 -25.61
N LEU A 916 -33.35 10.15 -25.28
CA LEU A 916 -32.29 9.28 -25.77
C LEU A 916 -32.94 8.13 -26.52
N SER A 917 -32.30 7.65 -27.59
CA SER A 917 -32.79 6.51 -28.38
C SER A 917 -32.83 5.23 -27.54
N GLU A 918 -31.79 5.01 -26.75
CA GLU A 918 -31.60 3.84 -25.90
C GLU A 918 -31.02 4.24 -24.54
N ALA A 919 -31.35 3.47 -23.50
CA ALA A 919 -30.86 3.68 -22.15
C ALA A 919 -29.38 3.28 -22.00
N ALA A 920 -28.99 2.19 -22.65
CA ALA A 920 -27.62 1.69 -22.69
C ALA A 920 -27.40 0.90 -23.98
N ASN A 921 -26.15 0.84 -24.44
CA ASN A 921 -25.74 0.07 -25.61
C ASN A 921 -24.82 -1.07 -25.17
N THR A 922 -25.21 -2.33 -25.41
CA THR A 922 -24.33 -3.49 -25.15
C THR A 922 -23.68 -3.94 -26.44
N LEU A 923 -22.35 -3.99 -26.44
CA LEU A 923 -21.52 -4.23 -27.63
C LEU A 923 -20.65 -5.47 -27.40
N ALA A 924 -20.57 -6.33 -28.41
CA ALA A 924 -19.68 -7.48 -28.38
C ALA A 924 -18.21 -7.06 -28.58
N VAL A 925 -17.32 -7.61 -27.77
CA VAL A 925 -15.87 -7.36 -27.80
C VAL A 925 -15.17 -8.47 -28.58
N ARG A 926 -14.41 -8.10 -29.60
CA ARG A 926 -13.57 -9.00 -30.39
C ARG A 926 -12.24 -9.31 -29.69
N SER A 927 -11.62 -8.28 -29.11
CA SER A 927 -10.33 -8.39 -28.41
C SER A 927 -10.07 -7.19 -27.52
N VAL A 928 -9.13 -7.32 -26.59
CA VAL A 928 -8.68 -6.24 -25.69
C VAL A 928 -7.17 -6.07 -25.83
N ASP A 929 -6.71 -4.83 -25.97
CA ASP A 929 -5.29 -4.48 -26.01
C ASP A 929 -5.03 -3.22 -25.17
N GLY A 930 -4.20 -3.33 -24.13
CA GLY A 930 -3.90 -2.23 -23.21
C GLY A 930 -5.15 -1.65 -22.54
N ARG A 931 -5.60 -0.48 -23.01
CA ARG A 931 -6.80 0.23 -22.52
C ARG A 931 -7.95 0.19 -23.54
N THR A 932 -7.81 -0.58 -24.62
CA THR A 932 -8.69 -0.53 -25.77
C THR A 932 -9.48 -1.82 -25.91
N TYR A 933 -10.80 -1.67 -25.97
CA TYR A 933 -11.73 -2.70 -26.40
C TYR A 933 -11.93 -2.58 -27.91
N HIS A 934 -11.62 -3.64 -28.65
CA HIS A 934 -11.94 -3.73 -30.08
C HIS A 934 -13.30 -4.39 -30.23
N LEU A 935 -14.21 -3.72 -30.91
CA LEU A 935 -15.60 -4.13 -31.03
C LEU A 935 -15.80 -5.07 -32.23
N THR A 936 -16.80 -5.93 -32.11
CA THR A 936 -17.27 -6.78 -33.23
C THR A 936 -18.21 -6.00 -34.15
N GLU A 937 -18.98 -5.07 -33.57
CA GLU A 937 -19.97 -4.24 -34.24
C GLU A 937 -19.53 -2.77 -34.24
N GLN A 938 -20.02 -1.99 -35.21
CA GLN A 938 -19.65 -0.58 -35.30
C GLN A 938 -20.48 0.29 -34.35
N LEU A 939 -19.82 1.21 -33.65
CA LEU A 939 -20.43 2.34 -32.96
C LEU A 939 -20.99 3.34 -33.98
N GLU A 940 -22.28 3.65 -33.87
CA GLU A 940 -22.95 4.61 -34.77
C GLU A 940 -22.46 6.06 -34.58
N ASP A 941 -22.22 6.47 -33.33
CA ASP A 941 -21.74 7.81 -32.98
C ASP A 941 -20.66 7.76 -31.88
N PRO A 942 -19.37 7.58 -32.27
CA PRO A 942 -18.26 7.52 -31.31
C PRO A 942 -18.09 8.77 -30.45
N GLU A 943 -18.50 9.96 -30.93
CA GLU A 943 -18.38 11.20 -30.17
C GLU A 943 -19.44 11.30 -29.06
N ALA A 944 -20.61 10.68 -29.26
CA ALA A 944 -21.70 10.70 -28.28
C ALA A 944 -21.39 9.93 -26.98
N VAL A 945 -20.42 9.00 -27.01
CA VAL A 945 -20.08 8.14 -25.86
C VAL A 945 -18.91 8.66 -25.02
N LEU A 946 -18.24 9.74 -25.45
CA LEU A 946 -17.09 10.28 -24.74
C LEU A 946 -17.47 10.79 -23.35
N GLY A 947 -16.71 10.37 -22.32
CA GLY A 947 -16.99 10.68 -20.92
C GLY A 947 -18.17 9.91 -20.31
N ALA A 948 -18.89 9.09 -21.09
CA ALA A 948 -19.84 8.14 -20.54
C ALA A 948 -19.10 7.02 -19.78
N TYR A 949 -19.80 6.41 -18.83
CA TYR A 949 -19.30 5.23 -18.14
C TYR A 949 -19.76 3.97 -18.84
N MET A 950 -18.84 3.02 -18.95
CA MET A 950 -19.05 1.73 -19.57
C MET A 950 -18.80 0.62 -18.54
N LEU A 951 -19.74 -0.30 -18.42
CA LEU A 951 -19.61 -1.50 -17.62
C LEU A 951 -18.89 -2.60 -18.40
N ALA A 952 -18.06 -3.37 -17.71
CA ALA A 952 -17.32 -4.49 -18.28
C ALA A 952 -17.14 -5.61 -17.23
N GLY A 953 -17.03 -6.85 -17.70
CA GLY A 953 -16.89 -8.02 -16.84
C GLY A 953 -18.22 -8.62 -16.41
N ASP A 954 -18.23 -9.94 -16.20
CA ASP A 954 -19.44 -10.71 -15.88
C ASP A 954 -19.60 -10.92 -14.36
N ALA A 955 -18.49 -11.23 -13.66
CA ALA A 955 -18.45 -11.54 -12.24
C ALA A 955 -16.98 -11.53 -11.72
N PRO A 956 -16.43 -10.37 -11.30
CA PRO A 956 -17.14 -9.14 -11.01
C PRO A 956 -17.38 -8.26 -12.25
N GLN A 957 -18.50 -7.55 -12.24
CA GLN A 957 -18.76 -6.44 -13.15
C GLN A 957 -18.17 -5.16 -12.57
N THR A 958 -17.41 -4.44 -13.38
CA THR A 958 -16.75 -3.17 -13.04
C THR A 958 -17.06 -2.12 -14.09
N GLY A 959 -16.47 -0.93 -14.00
CA GLY A 959 -16.67 0.07 -15.04
C GLY A 959 -15.58 1.10 -15.19
N PHE A 960 -15.60 1.73 -16.35
CA PHE A 960 -14.57 2.64 -16.83
C PHE A 960 -15.18 3.88 -17.48
N GLU A 961 -14.50 5.02 -17.38
CA GLU A 961 -14.83 6.20 -18.18
C GLU A 961 -14.26 6.04 -19.60
N ILE A 962 -15.04 6.37 -20.63
CA ILE A 962 -14.59 6.36 -22.02
C ILE A 962 -13.75 7.63 -22.30
N GLU A 963 -12.47 7.45 -22.66
CA GLU A 963 -11.56 8.55 -23.02
C GLU A 963 -11.66 8.91 -24.51
N SER A 964 -11.72 7.91 -25.37
CA SER A 964 -11.84 8.07 -26.82
C SER A 964 -12.53 6.87 -27.46
N ALA A 965 -13.21 7.05 -28.58
CA ALA A 965 -13.82 5.97 -29.35
C ALA A 965 -13.63 6.18 -30.86
N THR A 966 -13.60 5.08 -31.62
CA THR A 966 -13.74 5.02 -33.08
C THR A 966 -14.99 4.22 -33.43
N GLU A 967 -15.29 4.05 -34.71
CA GLU A 967 -16.38 3.15 -35.13
C GLU A 967 -16.19 1.73 -34.60
N ASP A 968 -14.97 1.24 -34.42
CA ASP A 968 -14.68 -0.17 -34.09
C ASP A 968 -13.90 -0.38 -32.78
N ALA A 969 -13.68 0.67 -31.99
CA ALA A 969 -12.91 0.58 -30.76
C ALA A 969 -13.30 1.62 -29.70
N ILE A 970 -13.14 1.24 -28.43
CA ILE A 970 -13.31 2.12 -27.26
C ILE A 970 -12.03 2.07 -26.43
N THR A 971 -11.42 3.21 -26.18
CA THR A 971 -10.29 3.35 -25.25
C THR A 971 -10.81 3.91 -23.93
N VAL A 972 -10.60 3.16 -22.84
CA VAL A 972 -10.97 3.57 -21.50
C VAL A 972 -9.89 4.44 -20.85
N ARG A 973 -10.30 5.35 -19.98
CA ARG A 973 -9.42 6.30 -19.31
C ARG A 973 -8.57 5.62 -18.23
N ASP A 974 -7.28 5.97 -18.18
CA ASP A 974 -6.30 5.68 -17.12
C ASP A 974 -5.93 4.22 -16.83
N TYR A 975 -6.88 3.30 -16.83
CA TYR A 975 -6.69 1.92 -16.36
C TYR A 975 -6.68 0.92 -17.51
N PRO A 976 -5.94 -0.21 -17.38
CA PRO A 976 -6.00 -1.30 -18.34
C PRO A 976 -7.41 -1.86 -18.46
N ALA A 977 -7.82 -2.15 -19.68
CA ALA A 977 -9.07 -2.83 -19.98
C ALA A 977 -8.98 -4.30 -19.53
N ILE A 978 -10.09 -4.82 -19.00
CA ILE A 978 -10.20 -6.24 -18.63
C ILE A 978 -10.80 -7.06 -19.77
N PRO A 979 -10.35 -8.32 -19.99
CA PRO A 979 -10.99 -9.23 -20.93
C PRO A 979 -12.46 -9.47 -20.57
N THR A 980 -13.35 -9.37 -21.55
CA THR A 980 -14.80 -9.59 -21.43
C THR A 980 -15.37 -9.88 -22.82
N GLU A 981 -16.49 -10.61 -22.89
CA GLU A 981 -17.19 -10.87 -24.15
C GLU A 981 -18.03 -9.67 -24.60
N THR A 982 -18.53 -8.88 -23.65
CA THR A 982 -19.36 -7.70 -23.92
C THR A 982 -19.01 -6.54 -23.01
N VAL A 983 -19.34 -5.34 -23.48
CA VAL A 983 -19.31 -4.10 -22.68
C VAL A 983 -20.64 -3.37 -22.83
N THR A 984 -21.08 -2.67 -21.78
CA THR A 984 -22.35 -1.93 -21.77
C THR A 984 -22.09 -0.45 -21.51
N ILE A 985 -22.36 0.41 -22.48
CA ILE A 985 -22.24 1.87 -22.34
C ILE A 985 -23.51 2.40 -21.69
N LEU A 986 -23.39 3.06 -20.54
CA LEU A 986 -24.49 3.71 -19.86
C LEU A 986 -24.75 5.07 -20.51
N ASN A 987 -25.83 5.19 -21.29
CA ASN A 987 -26.15 6.47 -21.93
C ASN A 987 -26.63 7.45 -20.88
N SER A 988 -26.18 8.70 -21.00
CA SER A 988 -26.61 9.76 -20.12
C SER A 988 -26.72 11.10 -20.84
N ARG A 989 -27.54 11.98 -20.30
CA ARG A 989 -27.71 13.34 -20.83
C ARG A 989 -27.95 14.31 -19.70
N TRP A 990 -27.21 15.40 -19.75
CA TRP A 990 -27.40 16.56 -18.87
C TRP A 990 -27.95 17.74 -19.66
N ALA A 991 -28.80 18.52 -19.02
CA ALA A 991 -29.31 19.78 -19.52
C ALA A 991 -29.36 20.81 -18.37
N GLY A 992 -28.86 22.01 -18.60
CA GLY A 992 -28.89 23.10 -17.62
C GLY A 992 -28.07 24.29 -18.07
N THR A 993 -28.19 25.41 -17.36
CA THR A 993 -27.26 26.53 -17.52
C THR A 993 -25.91 26.14 -16.95
N LYS A 994 -24.83 26.26 -17.73
CA LYS A 994 -23.47 26.16 -17.18
C LYS A 994 -23.29 27.38 -16.26
N ASP A 995 -23.23 27.14 -14.95
CA ASP A 995 -22.93 28.16 -13.93
C ASP A 995 -21.50 28.70 -14.09
#